data_AF-A0A7Z2ZJH7-F1
#
_entry.id   AF-A0A7Z2ZJH7-F1
#
_cell.length_a   1.000
_cell.length_b   1.000
_cell.length_c   1.000
_cell.angle_alpha   90.00
_cell.angle_beta   90.00
_cell.angle_gamma   90.00
#
_symmetry.space_group_name_H-M   'P 1'
#
loop_
_entity.id
_entity.type
_entity.pdbx_description
1 polymer ?
#
loop_
_entity_poly.entity_id
_entity_poly.type
_entity_poly.pdbx_seq_one_letter_code
_entity_poly.pdbx_strand_id
1 'polypeptide(L)'
;MKKFAILTLATTLLFPSTSLTALAAAPKANPSVGTLDKADVKTFAQQFFQQKEVQDQLAGAVLVVVKDGEVLLNEGFGYADIAAKKPVDADKTLFRLASVSKLFTSAAVMQLAESGKLDLDDDVNAYLPDLKIPNETGFPLTLKHLMTHTSGFDNGDTTDSGKLSTLSEFLKESVPTIVRKPGETFRYDNYGFTLQGYIVEKVSGLPFQEYMAQKMFKPLGMNNSSFIFTEKVKKAIATPYDSTHKPTQHIANVPDSAPEGGMFSTGADMAKFLLAMLNGGQAGNERILADASVKEMEKRSVTIHPDIPGVGYAFESNYPKDYNGYAVVEKGGDLPGFHSNLWLLPEQNTGMFLALNSDKGNLRMPFFEQFMSRYFPETGDGPTLLDPMPTQQQLMRFEGLYRHIRTPALLSRISASDGALIVEDIFGKHVLRQAGDLLFYDEEGTPAGFKLDADGNVAYFSYNLTDSWSEKLPKPPKFNDVADDHPYAKYIYDLVQMGAIKAGTDRFEPSKPVTRGQFIAQIMPLAGFQLSTQPSSFIDLKGSPYEAVIQTAFEFGVVQGNPGGTFGPEQPLTREQAATFVWRLAKIGLGAAPVQADLAGPVSYWASEGVQYVVGRQLYGPDVKHSTGPVDYRPKENMLNEEAAALIYLLLQKLL
;
A
#
# COMPACT_ATOMS: atom_id res chain seq x y z
N MET A 1 15.02 11.41 -29.29
CA MET A 1 14.22 11.31 -28.05
C MET A 1 13.14 10.25 -28.26
N LYS A 2 13.43 9.00 -27.90
CA LYS A 2 12.39 7.96 -27.81
C LYS A 2 11.60 8.27 -26.53
N LYS A 3 10.27 8.36 -26.62
CA LYS A 3 9.39 8.50 -25.46
C LYS A 3 9.59 7.25 -24.60
N PHE A 4 10.30 7.38 -23.49
CA PHE A 4 10.35 6.33 -22.49
C PHE A 4 8.94 6.22 -21.89
N ALA A 5 8.35 5.04 -21.99
CA ALA A 5 7.16 4.71 -21.24
C ALA A 5 7.52 4.85 -19.77
N ILE A 6 6.78 5.68 -19.03
CA ILE A 6 6.91 5.74 -17.58
C ILE A 6 6.49 4.35 -17.09
N LEU A 7 7.47 3.59 -16.61
CA LEU A 7 7.25 2.37 -15.85
C LEU A 7 6.50 2.82 -14.60
N THR A 8 5.18 2.74 -14.65
CA THR A 8 4.36 3.11 -13.51
C THR A 8 4.47 1.90 -12.58
N LEU A 9 5.39 1.95 -11.61
CA LEU A 9 5.16 1.15 -10.42
C LEU A 9 3.77 1.58 -9.95
N ALA A 10 2.79 0.68 -10.05
CA ALA A 10 1.54 0.82 -9.32
C ALA A 10 1.81 0.59 -7.82
N THR A 11 2.88 1.17 -7.27
CA THR A 11 2.88 1.62 -5.89
C THR A 11 1.95 2.80 -5.87
N THR A 12 0.65 2.52 -5.73
CA THR A 12 -0.16 3.37 -4.86
C THR A 12 0.55 3.33 -3.51
N LEU A 13 1.52 4.23 -3.34
CA LEU A 13 1.76 4.80 -2.02
C LEU A 13 0.39 5.32 -1.64
N LEU A 14 -0.32 4.56 -0.82
CA LEU A 14 -1.40 5.05 0.01
C LEU A 14 -0.73 6.06 0.95
N PHE A 15 -0.31 7.19 0.41
CA PHE A 15 -0.37 8.40 1.18
C PHE A 15 -1.87 8.59 1.36
N PRO A 16 -2.43 8.47 2.58
CA PRO A 16 -3.64 9.21 2.84
C PRO A 16 -3.31 10.63 2.35
N SER A 17 -4.03 11.13 1.35
CA SER A 17 -3.90 12.52 0.96
C SER A 17 -4.09 13.30 2.24
N THR A 18 -3.00 13.79 2.85
CA THR A 18 -3.01 14.62 4.05
C THR A 18 -3.46 16.02 3.64
N SER A 19 -4.66 16.07 3.11
CA SER A 19 -5.62 17.11 3.35
C SER A 19 -6.80 16.43 4.05
N LEU A 20 -6.54 15.86 5.24
CA LEU A 20 -7.54 15.92 6.30
C LEU A 20 -7.70 17.42 6.61
N THR A 21 -8.43 18.15 5.77
CA THR A 21 -9.48 18.96 6.38
C THR A 21 -10.38 17.92 7.01
N ALA A 22 -10.11 17.60 8.29
CA ALA A 22 -11.10 16.97 9.14
C ALA A 22 -12.38 17.75 8.87
N LEU A 23 -13.37 17.12 8.23
CA LEU A 23 -14.72 17.61 8.43
C LEU A 23 -14.85 17.62 9.94
N ALA A 24 -15.05 18.83 10.51
CA ALA A 24 -15.25 18.97 11.93
C ALA A 24 -16.24 17.89 12.34
N ALA A 25 -15.84 17.00 13.25
CA ALA A 25 -16.70 15.96 13.75
C ALA A 25 -18.03 16.62 14.10
N ALA A 26 -19.08 16.26 13.37
CA ALA A 26 -20.39 16.81 13.62
C ALA A 26 -20.69 16.62 15.12
N PRO A 27 -21.25 17.62 15.81
CA PRO A 27 -21.60 17.46 17.22
C PRO A 27 -22.39 16.16 17.35
N LYS A 28 -21.99 15.29 18.30
CA LYS A 28 -22.67 14.03 18.63
C LYS A 28 -24.13 14.35 19.00
N ALA A 29 -24.98 14.49 17.99
CA ALA A 29 -26.41 14.52 18.16
C ALA A 29 -26.81 13.15 18.68
N ASN A 30 -27.61 13.10 19.75
CA ASN A 30 -28.18 11.84 20.22
C ASN A 30 -28.79 11.10 19.02
N PRO A 31 -28.26 9.93 18.63
CA PRO A 31 -28.79 9.24 17.46
C PRO A 31 -30.20 8.81 17.80
N SER A 32 -31.19 9.34 17.07
CA SER A 32 -32.38 8.52 16.84
C SER A 32 -31.86 7.28 16.14
N VAL A 33 -31.94 6.10 16.77
CA VAL A 33 -31.63 4.83 16.11
C VAL A 33 -32.54 4.76 14.88
N GLY A 34 -31.98 4.99 13.71
CA GLY A 34 -32.75 4.98 12.47
C GLY A 34 -33.28 3.58 12.23
N THR A 35 -34.50 3.45 11.71
CA THR A 35 -34.95 2.15 11.21
C THR A 35 -34.18 1.87 9.92
N LEU A 36 -33.38 0.79 9.88
CA LEU A 36 -32.63 0.42 8.68
C LEU A 36 -33.58 -0.19 7.63
N ASP A 37 -34.35 0.67 6.97
CA ASP A 37 -35.35 0.35 5.94
C ASP A 37 -35.15 1.18 4.66
N LYS A 38 -35.89 0.83 3.60
CA LYS A 38 -35.79 1.47 2.26
C LYS A 38 -35.97 2.99 2.29
N ALA A 39 -36.92 3.51 3.07
CA ALA A 39 -37.23 4.92 3.07
C ALA A 39 -36.18 5.73 3.84
N ASP A 40 -35.77 5.23 5.00
CA ASP A 40 -34.78 5.88 5.84
C ASP A 40 -33.39 5.89 5.18
N VAL A 41 -32.92 4.75 4.67
CA VAL A 41 -31.61 4.66 3.99
C VAL A 41 -31.54 5.57 2.78
N LYS A 42 -32.63 5.65 2.00
CA LYS A 42 -32.71 6.57 0.86
C LYS A 42 -32.57 8.03 1.30
N THR A 43 -33.30 8.42 2.34
CA THR A 43 -33.25 9.79 2.87
C THR A 43 -31.87 10.10 3.45
N PHE A 44 -31.29 9.18 4.22
CA PHE A 44 -29.93 9.28 4.76
C PHE A 44 -28.90 9.47 3.63
N ALA A 45 -28.94 8.62 2.60
CA ALA A 45 -28.02 8.73 1.47
C ALA A 45 -28.18 10.05 0.71
N GLN A 46 -29.42 10.47 0.44
CA GLN A 46 -29.68 11.75 -0.22
C GLN A 46 -29.16 12.94 0.60
N GLN A 47 -29.35 12.92 1.92
CA GLN A 47 -28.83 13.96 2.80
C GLN A 47 -27.31 13.99 2.79
N PHE A 48 -26.65 12.84 2.90
CA PHE A 48 -25.19 12.75 2.82
C PHE A 48 -24.68 13.33 1.51
N PHE A 49 -25.20 12.86 0.38
CA PHE A 49 -24.73 13.33 -0.92
C PHE A 49 -25.11 14.78 -1.22
N GLN A 50 -26.08 15.39 -0.53
CA GLN A 50 -26.41 16.81 -0.65
C GLN A 50 -25.52 17.74 0.20
N GLN A 51 -24.72 17.20 1.13
CA GLN A 51 -23.79 18.01 1.92
C GLN A 51 -22.82 18.75 1.01
N LYS A 52 -22.55 20.02 1.32
CA LYS A 52 -21.73 20.89 0.46
C LYS A 52 -20.33 20.31 0.26
N GLU A 53 -19.74 19.81 1.33
CA GLU A 53 -18.40 19.24 1.37
C GLU A 53 -18.32 17.95 0.52
N VAL A 54 -19.43 17.20 0.47
CA VAL A 54 -19.56 16.00 -0.36
C VAL A 54 -19.74 16.38 -1.83
N GLN A 55 -20.60 17.37 -2.14
CA GLN A 55 -20.79 17.88 -3.49
C GLN A 55 -19.51 18.47 -4.10
N ASP A 56 -18.69 19.14 -3.29
CA ASP A 56 -17.41 19.71 -3.74
C ASP A 56 -16.41 18.61 -4.18
N GLN A 57 -16.54 17.39 -3.66
CA GLN A 57 -15.69 16.23 -3.96
C GLN A 57 -16.29 15.29 -5.01
N LEU A 58 -17.62 15.21 -5.10
CA LEU A 58 -18.35 14.24 -5.91
C LEU A 58 -18.29 14.56 -7.41
N ALA A 59 -17.73 13.64 -8.19
CA ALA A 59 -18.01 13.56 -9.63
C ALA A 59 -19.28 12.73 -9.84
N GLY A 60 -19.22 11.45 -9.51
CA GLY A 60 -20.32 10.51 -9.50
C GLY A 60 -20.05 9.34 -8.56
N ALA A 61 -21.12 8.72 -8.07
CA ALA A 61 -21.09 7.57 -7.18
C ALA A 61 -22.22 6.60 -7.49
N VAL A 62 -22.00 5.32 -7.23
CA VAL A 62 -23.08 4.32 -7.10
C VAL A 62 -23.04 3.73 -5.71
N LEU A 63 -24.20 3.71 -5.04
CA LEU A 63 -24.36 3.19 -3.69
C LEU A 63 -25.42 2.08 -3.68
N VAL A 64 -25.07 0.97 -3.05
CA VAL A 64 -25.93 -0.17 -2.81
C VAL A 64 -25.95 -0.48 -1.33
N VAL A 65 -27.14 -0.66 -0.76
CA VAL A 65 -27.33 -1.15 0.60
C VAL A 65 -28.31 -2.32 0.55
N VAL A 66 -27.94 -3.45 1.13
CA VAL A 66 -28.78 -4.64 1.25
C VAL A 66 -28.93 -5.04 2.70
N LYS A 67 -30.09 -5.59 3.05
CA LYS A 67 -30.36 -6.11 4.39
C LYS A 67 -31.43 -7.19 4.33
N ASP A 68 -31.27 -8.23 5.13
CA ASP A 68 -32.30 -9.25 5.34
C ASP A 68 -32.81 -9.89 4.04
N GLY A 69 -31.90 -10.12 3.09
CA GLY A 69 -32.21 -10.70 1.79
C GLY A 69 -32.81 -9.71 0.77
N GLU A 70 -32.94 -8.43 1.11
CA GLU A 70 -33.51 -7.40 0.25
C GLU A 70 -32.52 -6.30 -0.12
N VAL A 71 -32.70 -5.72 -1.31
CA VAL A 71 -32.03 -4.46 -1.70
C VAL A 71 -32.79 -3.30 -1.07
N LEU A 72 -32.17 -2.61 -0.11
CA LEU A 72 -32.73 -1.40 0.51
C LEU A 72 -32.48 -0.15 -0.34
N LEU A 73 -31.32 -0.07 -0.99
CA LEU A 73 -30.94 1.02 -1.87
C LEU A 73 -30.06 0.51 -3.02
N ASN A 74 -30.30 1.02 -4.23
CA ASN A 74 -29.44 0.90 -5.41
C ASN A 74 -29.59 2.21 -6.20
N GLU A 75 -28.75 3.19 -5.90
CA GLU A 75 -28.93 4.57 -6.39
C GLU A 75 -27.60 5.15 -6.90
N GLY A 76 -27.69 5.94 -7.97
CA GLY A 76 -26.57 6.69 -8.53
C GLY A 76 -26.65 8.15 -8.09
N PHE A 77 -25.51 8.73 -7.73
CA PHE A 77 -25.37 10.12 -7.33
C PHE A 77 -24.37 10.83 -8.26
N GLY A 78 -24.58 12.11 -8.52
CA GLY A 78 -23.72 12.88 -9.42
C GLY A 78 -23.75 12.39 -10.87
N TYR A 79 -22.62 12.45 -11.54
CA TYR A 79 -22.49 12.24 -12.98
C TYR A 79 -21.51 11.12 -13.33
N ALA A 80 -21.94 10.22 -14.21
CA ALA A 80 -21.06 9.31 -14.93
C ALA A 80 -20.17 10.07 -15.91
N ASP A 81 -20.62 11.23 -16.40
CA ASP A 81 -19.83 12.17 -17.19
C ASP A 81 -20.29 13.61 -16.88
N ILE A 82 -19.41 14.40 -16.25
CA ILE A 82 -19.64 15.79 -15.84
C ILE A 82 -19.91 16.68 -17.06
N ALA A 83 -19.12 16.54 -18.14
CA ALA A 83 -19.21 17.42 -19.31
C ALA A 83 -20.51 17.19 -20.07
N ALA A 84 -20.90 15.93 -20.23
CA ALA A 84 -22.18 15.55 -20.84
C ALA A 84 -23.38 15.68 -19.89
N LYS A 85 -23.15 15.98 -18.59
CA LYS A 85 -24.16 15.92 -17.52
C LYS A 85 -24.93 14.59 -17.52
N LYS A 86 -24.24 13.50 -17.84
CA LYS A 86 -24.84 12.16 -17.84
C LYS A 86 -24.91 11.68 -16.39
N PRO A 87 -26.11 11.49 -15.80
CA PRO A 87 -26.22 11.04 -14.42
C PRO A 87 -25.66 9.62 -14.26
N VAL A 88 -25.22 9.27 -13.05
CA VAL A 88 -24.96 7.87 -12.72
C VAL A 88 -26.28 7.10 -12.70
N ASP A 89 -26.40 6.11 -13.56
CA ASP A 89 -27.47 5.10 -13.57
C ASP A 89 -26.94 3.85 -12.86
N ALA A 90 -27.50 3.49 -11.70
CA ALA A 90 -27.02 2.39 -10.87
C ALA A 90 -27.16 1.00 -11.52
N ASP A 91 -28.04 0.85 -12.51
CA ASP A 91 -28.25 -0.43 -13.22
C ASP A 91 -27.33 -0.57 -14.45
N LYS A 92 -26.86 0.56 -15.01
CA LYS A 92 -26.19 0.59 -16.32
C LYS A 92 -24.78 1.18 -16.32
N THR A 93 -24.48 2.07 -15.40
CA THR A 93 -23.18 2.76 -15.36
C THR A 93 -22.16 1.81 -14.74
N LEU A 94 -21.13 1.49 -15.52
CA LEU A 94 -20.04 0.65 -15.00
C LEU A 94 -19.05 1.51 -14.21
N PHE A 95 -18.57 0.93 -13.12
CA PHE A 95 -17.39 1.40 -12.41
C PHE A 95 -16.31 0.35 -12.55
N ARG A 96 -15.04 0.77 -12.44
CA ARG A 96 -13.95 -0.15 -12.20
C ARG A 96 -13.84 -0.41 -10.69
N LEU A 97 -13.74 -1.68 -10.30
CA LEU A 97 -13.83 -2.10 -8.91
C LEU A 97 -12.48 -2.19 -8.22
N ALA A 98 -11.38 -2.09 -8.97
CA ALA A 98 -10.03 -2.21 -8.42
C ALA A 98 -9.94 -3.46 -7.53
N SER A 99 -9.33 -3.38 -6.36
CA SER A 99 -9.08 -4.55 -5.50
C SER A 99 -10.33 -5.24 -4.91
N VAL A 100 -11.55 -4.69 -5.05
CA VAL A 100 -12.79 -5.46 -4.77
C VAL A 100 -12.88 -6.70 -5.68
N SER A 101 -12.23 -6.67 -6.86
CA SER A 101 -12.09 -7.81 -7.78
C SER A 101 -11.51 -9.07 -7.11
N LYS A 102 -10.65 -8.90 -6.10
CA LYS A 102 -9.99 -10.01 -5.39
C LYS A 102 -10.98 -10.97 -4.71
N LEU A 103 -12.11 -10.45 -4.23
CA LEU A 103 -13.18 -11.26 -3.64
C LEU A 103 -13.71 -12.31 -4.64
N PHE A 104 -13.86 -11.90 -5.89
CA PHE A 104 -14.34 -12.77 -6.97
C PHE A 104 -13.27 -13.79 -7.38
N THR A 105 -12.01 -13.38 -7.41
CA THR A 105 -10.87 -14.27 -7.71
C THR A 105 -10.72 -15.36 -6.63
N SER A 106 -10.73 -15.00 -5.35
CA SER A 106 -10.71 -16.00 -4.26
C SER A 106 -11.95 -16.90 -4.26
N ALA A 107 -13.13 -16.36 -4.57
CA ALA A 107 -14.34 -17.17 -4.70
C ALA A 107 -14.21 -18.22 -5.83
N ALA A 108 -13.55 -17.91 -6.94
CA ALA A 108 -13.27 -18.88 -8.00
C ALA A 108 -12.30 -19.99 -7.54
N VAL A 109 -11.29 -19.64 -6.72
CA VAL A 109 -10.40 -20.63 -6.09
C VAL A 109 -11.20 -21.56 -5.17
N MET A 110 -12.07 -20.99 -4.32
CA MET A 110 -12.94 -21.77 -3.43
C MET A 110 -13.89 -22.70 -4.19
N GLN A 111 -14.47 -22.26 -5.31
CA GLN A 111 -15.30 -23.12 -6.18
C GLN A 111 -14.53 -24.34 -6.70
N LEU A 112 -13.27 -24.14 -7.13
CA LEU A 112 -12.44 -25.23 -7.61
C LEU A 112 -12.03 -26.17 -6.47
N ALA A 113 -11.77 -25.64 -5.27
CA ALA A 113 -11.50 -26.43 -4.07
C ALA A 113 -12.71 -27.28 -3.66
N GLU A 114 -13.91 -26.71 -3.63
CA GLU A 114 -15.17 -27.44 -3.37
C GLU A 114 -15.39 -28.59 -4.36
N SER A 115 -14.99 -28.40 -5.62
CA SER A 115 -15.09 -29.43 -6.66
C SER A 115 -13.99 -30.49 -6.61
N GLY A 116 -13.07 -30.41 -5.63
CA GLY A 116 -11.94 -31.32 -5.48
C GLY A 116 -10.85 -31.17 -6.54
N LYS A 117 -10.83 -30.04 -7.26
CA LYS A 117 -9.83 -29.76 -8.31
C LYS A 117 -8.59 -29.02 -7.80
N LEU A 118 -8.72 -28.36 -6.65
CA LEU A 118 -7.64 -27.69 -5.93
C LEU A 118 -7.64 -28.19 -4.49
N ASP A 119 -6.46 -28.33 -3.91
CA ASP A 119 -6.27 -28.34 -2.47
C ASP A 119 -5.71 -26.97 -2.05
N LEU A 120 -6.29 -26.36 -1.03
CA LEU A 120 -5.86 -25.05 -0.54
C LEU A 120 -4.50 -25.11 0.17
N ASP A 121 -4.09 -26.29 0.64
CA ASP A 121 -2.84 -26.55 1.37
C ASP A 121 -1.70 -27.08 0.47
N ASP A 122 -1.98 -27.39 -0.79
CA ASP A 122 -0.96 -27.83 -1.75
C ASP A 122 0.00 -26.68 -2.13
N ASP A 123 1.22 -27.05 -2.50
CA ASP A 123 2.18 -26.10 -3.08
C ASP A 123 1.65 -25.60 -4.44
N VAL A 124 1.55 -24.28 -4.59
CA VAL A 124 1.03 -23.63 -5.80
C VAL A 124 1.81 -24.01 -7.05
N ASN A 125 3.11 -24.35 -6.94
CA ASN A 125 3.91 -24.79 -8.08
C ASN A 125 3.38 -26.09 -8.71
N ALA A 126 2.61 -26.90 -7.98
CA ALA A 126 1.96 -28.10 -8.54
C ALA A 126 0.92 -27.75 -9.61
N TYR A 127 0.38 -26.52 -9.59
CA TYR A 127 -0.66 -26.04 -10.52
C TYR A 127 -0.11 -25.17 -11.65
N LEU A 128 1.20 -24.96 -11.73
CA LEU A 128 1.85 -24.06 -12.69
C LEU A 128 2.65 -24.87 -13.74
N PRO A 129 2.11 -25.08 -14.96
CA PRO A 129 2.74 -25.95 -15.95
C PRO A 129 3.98 -25.33 -16.62
N ASP A 130 4.08 -24.01 -16.63
CA ASP A 130 5.04 -23.25 -17.43
C ASP A 130 5.67 -22.07 -16.66
N LEU A 131 5.44 -22.00 -15.34
CA LEU A 131 5.97 -21.01 -14.43
C LEU A 131 6.43 -21.72 -13.16
N LYS A 132 7.54 -21.27 -12.57
CA LYS A 132 8.00 -21.74 -11.26
C LYS A 132 8.29 -20.53 -10.40
N ILE A 133 7.72 -20.53 -9.19
CA ILE A 133 8.00 -19.51 -8.18
C ILE A 133 9.24 -19.94 -7.39
N PRO A 134 10.36 -19.19 -7.45
CA PRO A 134 11.54 -19.46 -6.64
C PRO A 134 11.23 -19.39 -5.15
N ASN A 135 11.84 -20.29 -4.37
CA ASN A 135 11.60 -20.39 -2.93
C ASN A 135 12.90 -20.65 -2.17
N GLU A 136 13.27 -19.73 -1.29
CA GLU A 136 14.49 -19.79 -0.47
C GLU A 136 14.24 -20.30 0.96
N THR A 137 12.98 -20.55 1.32
CA THR A 137 12.57 -20.83 2.70
C THR A 137 12.42 -22.31 3.01
N GLY A 138 12.24 -23.14 1.98
CA GLY A 138 11.96 -24.57 2.12
C GLY A 138 10.53 -24.92 2.58
N PHE A 139 9.65 -23.93 2.76
CA PHE A 139 8.24 -24.14 3.11
C PHE A 139 7.33 -23.88 1.89
N PRO A 140 6.32 -24.72 1.63
CA PRO A 140 5.47 -24.57 0.44
C PRO A 140 4.65 -23.26 0.50
N LEU A 141 4.51 -22.61 -0.65
CA LEU A 141 3.55 -21.53 -0.85
C LEU A 141 2.22 -22.16 -1.26
N THR A 142 1.12 -21.84 -0.57
CA THR A 142 -0.19 -22.47 -0.80
C THR A 142 -1.23 -21.45 -1.23
N LEU A 143 -2.40 -21.90 -1.69
CA LEU A 143 -3.50 -21.00 -2.05
C LEU A 143 -4.02 -20.23 -0.83
N LYS A 144 -3.98 -20.81 0.39
CA LYS A 144 -4.31 -20.07 1.63
C LYS A 144 -3.37 -18.88 1.83
N HIS A 145 -2.08 -19.07 1.58
CA HIS A 145 -1.10 -18.00 1.71
C HIS A 145 -1.34 -16.88 0.69
N LEU A 146 -1.67 -17.22 -0.56
CA LEU A 146 -2.03 -16.24 -1.58
C LEU A 146 -3.31 -15.47 -1.23
N MET A 147 -4.36 -16.16 -0.80
CA MET A 147 -5.65 -15.53 -0.50
C MET A 147 -5.61 -14.63 0.74
N THR A 148 -4.63 -14.84 1.63
CA THR A 148 -4.43 -14.07 2.88
C THR A 148 -3.27 -13.08 2.81
N HIS A 149 -2.67 -12.84 1.63
CA HIS A 149 -1.51 -11.95 1.50
C HIS A 149 -0.34 -12.32 2.45
N THR A 150 -0.10 -13.62 2.64
CA THR A 150 0.99 -14.15 3.46
C THR A 150 1.97 -14.98 2.63
N SER A 151 2.15 -14.62 1.36
CA SER A 151 2.97 -15.35 0.39
C SER A 151 4.46 -15.40 0.75
N GLY A 152 4.97 -14.39 1.47
CA GLY A 152 6.39 -14.28 1.81
C GLY A 152 7.27 -13.79 0.66
N PHE A 153 6.67 -13.23 -0.40
CA PHE A 153 7.39 -12.64 -1.53
C PHE A 153 8.30 -11.47 -1.12
N ASP A 154 9.42 -11.34 -1.82
CA ASP A 154 10.31 -10.18 -1.78
C ASP A 154 9.64 -8.93 -2.35
N ASN A 155 8.91 -9.08 -3.47
CA ASN A 155 8.04 -8.08 -4.05
C ASN A 155 6.71 -8.70 -4.50
N GLY A 156 5.61 -8.29 -3.88
CA GLY A 156 4.26 -8.75 -4.23
C GLY A 156 3.47 -7.78 -5.12
N ASP A 157 4.03 -6.63 -5.49
CA ASP A 157 3.37 -5.66 -6.36
C ASP A 157 3.83 -5.83 -7.81
N THR A 158 2.87 -5.75 -8.73
CA THR A 158 3.11 -6.01 -10.15
C THR A 158 3.53 -4.73 -10.88
N THR A 159 4.54 -4.82 -11.73
CA THR A 159 4.96 -3.74 -12.61
C THR A 159 4.25 -3.87 -13.96
N ASP A 160 3.40 -2.90 -14.31
CA ASP A 160 2.76 -2.85 -15.62
C ASP A 160 3.72 -2.25 -16.66
N SER A 161 4.11 -3.06 -17.65
CA SER A 161 4.93 -2.62 -18.79
C SER A 161 4.15 -1.75 -19.79
N GLY A 162 2.84 -1.55 -19.58
CA GLY A 162 1.89 -0.90 -20.47
C GLY A 162 1.54 -1.73 -21.71
N LYS A 163 2.07 -2.96 -21.79
CA LYS A 163 1.89 -3.86 -22.92
C LYS A 163 0.82 -4.88 -22.59
N LEU A 164 -0.24 -4.89 -23.41
CA LEU A 164 -1.25 -5.94 -23.34
C LEU A 164 -0.59 -7.32 -23.39
N SER A 165 -0.96 -8.16 -22.43
CA SER A 165 -0.36 -9.46 -22.18
C SER A 165 -1.41 -10.41 -21.59
N THR A 166 -1.19 -11.70 -21.82
CA THR A 166 -1.91 -12.78 -21.11
C THR A 166 -1.44 -12.87 -19.66
N LEU A 167 -2.19 -13.58 -18.80
CA LEU A 167 -1.78 -13.86 -17.42
C LEU A 167 -0.39 -14.53 -17.34
N SER A 168 -0.14 -15.51 -18.22
CA SER A 168 1.14 -16.24 -18.25
C SER A 168 2.31 -15.31 -18.59
N GLU A 169 2.16 -14.48 -19.63
CA GLU A 169 3.20 -13.54 -20.05
C GLU A 169 3.48 -12.53 -18.95
N PHE A 170 2.44 -11.91 -18.40
CA PHE A 170 2.56 -10.91 -17.34
C PHE A 170 3.25 -11.46 -16.09
N LEU A 171 2.83 -12.63 -15.60
CA LEU A 171 3.43 -13.24 -14.40
C LEU A 171 4.91 -13.58 -14.60
N LYS A 172 5.34 -13.89 -15.83
CA LYS A 172 6.74 -14.21 -16.17
C LYS A 172 7.63 -12.97 -16.30
N GLU A 173 7.08 -11.78 -16.47
CA GLU A 173 7.87 -10.54 -16.57
C GLU A 173 8.59 -10.20 -15.26
N SER A 174 7.95 -10.47 -14.11
CA SER A 174 8.47 -10.12 -12.78
C SER A 174 8.12 -11.19 -11.74
N VAL A 175 8.65 -12.41 -11.90
CA VAL A 175 8.43 -13.51 -10.95
C VAL A 175 9.11 -13.18 -9.61
N PRO A 176 8.37 -13.12 -8.49
CA PRO A 176 8.94 -12.85 -7.18
C PRO A 176 9.62 -14.09 -6.59
N THR A 177 10.49 -13.87 -5.61
CA THR A 177 11.10 -14.94 -4.82
C THR A 177 10.46 -15.00 -3.44
N ILE A 178 10.15 -16.19 -2.96
CA ILE A 178 9.69 -16.40 -1.58
C ILE A 178 10.93 -16.34 -0.66
N VAL A 179 11.02 -15.26 0.11
CA VAL A 179 12.17 -14.94 1.00
C VAL A 179 11.79 -14.94 2.48
N ARG A 180 10.49 -14.99 2.79
CA ARG A 180 9.94 -15.16 4.15
C ARG A 180 9.05 -16.38 4.16
N LYS A 181 8.99 -17.09 5.29
CA LYS A 181 8.19 -18.32 5.38
C LYS A 181 6.72 -17.99 5.05
N PRO A 182 6.10 -18.66 4.06
CA PRO A 182 4.69 -18.45 3.76
C PRO A 182 3.82 -18.68 5.01
N GLY A 183 2.85 -17.78 5.24
CA GLY A 183 1.99 -17.74 6.43
C GLY A 183 2.58 -16.97 7.62
N GLU A 184 3.85 -16.57 7.60
CA GLU A 184 4.51 -15.93 8.75
C GLU A 184 4.14 -14.45 8.89
N THR A 185 4.13 -13.72 7.78
CA THR A 185 3.97 -12.26 7.75
C THR A 185 2.86 -11.84 6.80
N PHE A 186 2.07 -10.86 7.19
CA PHE A 186 1.13 -10.18 6.30
C PHE A 186 1.82 -9.06 5.52
N ARG A 187 1.70 -9.12 4.19
CA ARG A 187 2.14 -8.10 3.23
C ARG A 187 1.19 -8.15 2.04
N TYR A 188 0.38 -7.11 1.84
CA TYR A 188 -0.52 -7.04 0.70
C TYR A 188 0.20 -7.33 -0.62
N ASP A 189 -0.37 -8.22 -1.43
CA ASP A 189 0.21 -8.66 -2.69
C ASP A 189 -0.82 -8.65 -3.84
N ASN A 190 -0.41 -8.05 -4.96
CA ASN A 190 -1.19 -8.06 -6.19
C ASN A 190 -0.77 -9.24 -7.08
N TYR A 191 0.52 -9.55 -7.13
CA TYR A 191 1.05 -10.70 -7.86
C TYR A 191 0.40 -12.00 -7.38
N GLY A 192 0.21 -12.17 -6.07
CA GLY A 192 -0.44 -13.34 -5.49
C GLY A 192 -1.87 -13.54 -6.00
N PHE A 193 -2.62 -12.46 -6.23
CA PHE A 193 -3.97 -12.52 -6.77
C PHE A 193 -4.01 -12.73 -8.28
N THR A 194 -3.09 -12.12 -9.03
CA THR A 194 -2.93 -12.45 -10.46
C THR A 194 -2.55 -13.93 -10.64
N LEU A 195 -1.70 -14.46 -9.76
CA LEU A 195 -1.32 -15.88 -9.74
C LEU A 195 -2.50 -16.80 -9.41
N GLN A 196 -3.38 -16.42 -8.48
CA GLN A 196 -4.63 -17.16 -8.23
C GLN A 196 -5.50 -17.24 -9.49
N GLY A 197 -5.71 -16.12 -10.20
CA GLY A 197 -6.47 -16.11 -11.44
C GLY A 197 -5.83 -17.00 -12.53
N TYR A 198 -4.49 -17.04 -12.59
CA TYR A 198 -3.78 -17.94 -13.49
C TYR A 198 -3.95 -19.42 -13.13
N ILE A 199 -3.91 -19.77 -11.84
CA ILE A 199 -4.19 -21.12 -11.35
C ILE A 199 -5.63 -21.53 -11.70
N VAL A 200 -6.61 -20.64 -11.51
CA VAL A 200 -8.00 -20.86 -11.94
C VAL A 200 -8.07 -21.17 -13.43
N GLU A 201 -7.35 -20.42 -14.27
CA GLU A 201 -7.30 -20.68 -15.71
C GLU A 201 -6.74 -22.08 -16.01
N LYS A 202 -5.61 -22.45 -15.41
CA LYS A 202 -4.96 -23.74 -15.70
C LYS A 202 -5.74 -24.94 -15.20
N VAL A 203 -6.31 -24.85 -14.00
CA VAL A 203 -7.01 -25.99 -13.39
C VAL A 203 -8.43 -26.15 -13.94
N SER A 204 -9.09 -25.05 -14.33
CA SER A 204 -10.40 -25.13 -14.96
C SER A 204 -10.35 -25.49 -16.44
N GLY A 205 -9.25 -25.15 -17.13
CA GLY A 205 -9.12 -25.26 -18.59
C GLY A 205 -9.86 -24.15 -19.36
N LEU A 206 -10.37 -23.12 -18.68
CA LEU A 206 -11.03 -21.95 -19.26
C LEU A 206 -10.18 -20.70 -19.02
N PRO A 207 -10.09 -19.76 -19.97
CA PRO A 207 -9.56 -18.42 -19.68
C PRO A 207 -10.24 -17.83 -18.44
N PHE A 208 -9.48 -17.14 -17.58
CA PHE A 208 -10.00 -16.66 -16.28
C PHE A 208 -11.31 -15.86 -16.42
N GLN A 209 -11.36 -14.90 -17.36
CA GLN A 209 -12.55 -14.10 -17.65
C GLN A 209 -13.76 -14.94 -18.06
N GLU A 210 -13.55 -16.05 -18.78
CA GLU A 210 -14.63 -16.95 -19.20
C GLU A 210 -15.11 -17.80 -18.03
N TYR A 211 -14.19 -18.26 -17.17
CA TYR A 211 -14.55 -18.91 -15.92
C TYR A 211 -15.45 -18.00 -15.08
N MET A 212 -15.03 -16.74 -14.87
CA MET A 212 -15.81 -15.76 -14.12
C MET A 212 -17.19 -15.50 -14.74
N ALA A 213 -17.26 -15.32 -16.06
CA ALA A 213 -18.53 -15.13 -16.75
C ALA A 213 -19.48 -16.33 -16.57
N GLN A 214 -18.96 -17.56 -16.68
CA GLN A 214 -19.78 -18.78 -16.67
C GLN A 214 -20.14 -19.29 -15.27
N LYS A 215 -19.21 -19.17 -14.31
CA LYS A 215 -19.30 -19.82 -12.99
C LYS A 215 -19.61 -18.86 -11.84
N MET A 216 -19.46 -17.55 -12.08
CA MET A 216 -19.73 -16.53 -11.08
C MET A 216 -20.86 -15.60 -11.53
N PHE A 217 -20.68 -14.90 -12.65
CA PHE A 217 -21.60 -13.85 -13.06
C PHE A 217 -22.94 -14.40 -13.56
N LYS A 218 -22.92 -15.42 -14.43
CA LYS A 218 -24.15 -16.00 -14.97
C LYS A 218 -25.05 -16.61 -13.88
N PRO A 219 -24.56 -17.44 -12.94
CA PRO A 219 -25.40 -17.98 -11.87
C PRO A 219 -26.01 -16.90 -10.95
N LEU A 220 -25.29 -15.81 -10.72
CA LEU A 220 -25.79 -14.66 -9.96
C LEU A 220 -26.68 -13.71 -10.78
N GLY A 221 -26.76 -13.88 -12.10
CA GLY A 221 -27.44 -12.95 -13.00
C GLY A 221 -26.74 -11.60 -13.14
N MET A 222 -25.43 -11.52 -12.92
CA MET A 222 -24.60 -10.32 -13.04
C MET A 222 -24.23 -10.00 -14.50
N ASN A 223 -25.23 -9.62 -15.30
CA ASN A 223 -25.12 -9.51 -16.77
C ASN A 223 -24.31 -8.30 -17.27
N ASN A 224 -23.95 -7.37 -16.38
CA ASN A 224 -23.16 -6.18 -16.68
C ASN A 224 -21.77 -6.25 -16.03
N SER A 225 -21.35 -7.43 -15.57
CA SER A 225 -20.03 -7.64 -14.96
C SER A 225 -19.04 -8.26 -15.95
N SER A 226 -17.78 -7.80 -15.92
CA SER A 226 -16.72 -8.27 -16.83
C SER A 226 -15.33 -8.05 -16.22
N PHE A 227 -14.38 -8.91 -16.56
CA PHE A 227 -12.94 -8.69 -16.33
C PHE A 227 -12.21 -8.16 -17.58
N ILE A 228 -12.87 -8.12 -18.73
CA ILE A 228 -12.29 -7.63 -19.99
C ILE A 228 -12.84 -6.25 -20.34
N PHE A 229 -11.94 -5.33 -20.69
CA PHE A 229 -12.26 -3.96 -21.12
C PHE A 229 -12.69 -3.91 -22.60
N THR A 230 -13.88 -4.44 -22.89
CA THR A 230 -14.46 -4.48 -24.25
C THR A 230 -15.03 -3.12 -24.69
N GLU A 231 -15.34 -2.96 -25.98
CA GLU A 231 -16.06 -1.78 -26.49
C GLU A 231 -17.44 -1.59 -25.85
N LYS A 232 -18.11 -2.65 -25.39
CA LYS A 232 -19.35 -2.54 -24.59
C LYS A 232 -19.06 -1.88 -23.24
N VAL A 233 -18.02 -2.34 -22.54
CA VAL A 233 -17.60 -1.78 -21.24
C VAL A 233 -17.19 -0.32 -21.40
N LYS A 234 -16.36 -0.01 -22.39
CA LYS A 234 -15.89 1.35 -22.68
C LYS A 234 -17.01 2.37 -22.92
N LYS A 235 -18.15 1.95 -23.48
CA LYS A 235 -19.33 2.83 -23.69
C LYS A 235 -20.18 3.02 -22.43
N ALA A 236 -20.12 2.08 -21.49
CA ALA A 236 -20.98 2.05 -20.31
C ALA A 236 -20.27 2.53 -19.03
N ILE A 237 -18.94 2.48 -19.00
CA ILE A 237 -18.14 2.91 -17.86
C ILE A 237 -18.24 4.43 -17.62
N ALA A 238 -18.26 4.83 -16.35
CA ALA A 238 -18.16 6.22 -15.94
C ALA A 238 -16.80 6.81 -16.36
N THR A 239 -16.78 8.10 -16.68
CA THR A 239 -15.54 8.83 -16.96
C THR A 239 -14.72 8.94 -15.67
N PRO A 240 -13.45 8.52 -15.65
CA PRO A 240 -12.57 8.73 -14.50
C PRO A 240 -12.12 10.19 -14.42
N TYR A 241 -11.98 10.71 -13.21
CA TYR A 241 -11.56 12.08 -12.95
C TYR A 241 -10.36 12.14 -12.00
N ASP A 242 -9.43 13.06 -12.26
CA ASP A 242 -8.34 13.37 -11.33
C ASP A 242 -8.81 14.19 -10.12
N SER A 243 -7.88 14.54 -9.24
CA SER A 243 -8.18 15.31 -8.01
C SER A 243 -8.65 16.74 -8.25
N THR A 244 -8.62 17.21 -9.49
CA THR A 244 -9.13 18.51 -9.93
C THR A 244 -10.41 18.41 -10.75
N HIS A 245 -11.04 17.23 -10.79
CA HIS A 245 -12.20 16.90 -11.63
C HIS A 245 -11.92 17.05 -13.13
N LYS A 246 -10.67 16.89 -13.57
CA LYS A 246 -10.36 16.79 -15.00
C LYS A 246 -10.49 15.34 -15.46
N PRO A 247 -11.15 15.08 -16.60
CA PRO A 247 -11.31 13.71 -17.09
C PRO A 247 -9.95 13.12 -17.44
N THR A 248 -9.72 11.89 -17.02
CA THR A 248 -8.52 11.10 -17.36
C THR A 248 -8.86 10.04 -18.40
N GLN A 249 -7.85 9.35 -18.92
CA GLN A 249 -8.06 8.32 -19.94
C GLN A 249 -8.56 7.02 -19.31
N HIS A 250 -9.45 6.32 -19.99
CA HIS A 250 -9.70 4.91 -19.67
C HIS A 250 -8.48 4.08 -20.05
N ILE A 251 -7.88 3.44 -19.06
CA ILE A 251 -6.72 2.55 -19.24
C ILE A 251 -7.25 1.13 -19.43
N ALA A 252 -6.71 0.36 -20.38
CA ALA A 252 -7.04 -1.07 -20.49
C ALA A 252 -6.50 -1.84 -19.27
N ASN A 253 -7.03 -3.03 -19.02
CA ASN A 253 -6.42 -3.93 -18.04
C ASN A 253 -5.11 -4.49 -18.62
N VAL A 254 -4.07 -4.52 -17.80
CA VAL A 254 -2.83 -5.26 -18.07
C VAL A 254 -2.49 -6.06 -16.81
N PRO A 255 -2.51 -7.40 -16.86
CA PRO A 255 -2.89 -8.25 -18.00
C PRO A 255 -4.37 -8.05 -18.39
N ASP A 256 -4.77 -8.52 -19.57
CA ASP A 256 -6.09 -8.24 -20.17
C ASP A 256 -7.30 -8.48 -19.25
N SER A 257 -7.18 -9.45 -18.34
CA SER A 257 -8.19 -9.85 -17.36
C SER A 257 -7.91 -9.34 -15.94
N ALA A 258 -6.66 -9.03 -15.58
CA ALA A 258 -6.28 -8.41 -14.29
C ALA A 258 -7.05 -8.95 -13.03
N PRO A 259 -6.90 -10.23 -12.63
CA PRO A 259 -7.66 -10.86 -11.52
C PRO A 259 -7.59 -10.12 -10.17
N GLU A 260 -6.53 -9.36 -9.96
CA GLU A 260 -6.25 -8.58 -8.77
C GLU A 260 -6.99 -7.23 -8.71
N GLY A 261 -7.47 -6.69 -9.85
CA GLY A 261 -7.96 -5.31 -9.91
C GLY A 261 -8.88 -4.92 -11.08
N GLY A 262 -9.07 -5.80 -12.06
CA GLY A 262 -9.58 -5.47 -13.38
C GLY A 262 -11.10 -5.54 -13.57
N MET A 263 -11.87 -5.87 -12.53
CA MET A 263 -13.30 -6.07 -12.69
C MET A 263 -14.05 -4.76 -12.94
N PHE A 264 -15.07 -4.82 -13.81
CA PHE A 264 -16.07 -3.80 -14.04
C PHE A 264 -17.44 -4.32 -13.65
N SER A 265 -18.26 -3.50 -13.02
CA SER A 265 -19.62 -3.86 -12.60
C SER A 265 -20.51 -2.64 -12.39
N THR A 266 -21.81 -2.88 -12.14
CA THR A 266 -22.82 -1.88 -11.78
C THR A 266 -23.28 -2.07 -10.34
N GLY A 267 -24.01 -1.10 -9.78
CA GLY A 267 -24.63 -1.25 -8.46
C GLY A 267 -25.60 -2.44 -8.42
N ALA A 268 -26.44 -2.59 -9.43
CA ALA A 268 -27.40 -3.69 -9.50
C ALA A 268 -26.77 -5.09 -9.51
N ASP A 269 -25.61 -5.26 -10.15
CA ASP A 269 -24.89 -6.53 -10.15
C ASP A 269 -24.18 -6.77 -8.81
N MET A 270 -23.60 -5.73 -8.22
CA MET A 270 -22.98 -5.83 -6.88
C MET A 270 -24.00 -6.11 -5.78
N ALA A 271 -25.25 -5.63 -5.91
CA ALA A 271 -26.34 -6.00 -5.00
C ALA A 271 -26.58 -7.51 -4.98
N LYS A 272 -26.51 -8.18 -6.13
CA LYS A 272 -26.69 -9.64 -6.23
C LYS A 272 -25.54 -10.39 -5.56
N PHE A 273 -24.31 -9.90 -5.74
CA PHE A 273 -23.15 -10.48 -5.07
C PHE A 273 -23.22 -10.32 -3.54
N LEU A 274 -23.55 -9.12 -3.04
CA LEU A 274 -23.76 -8.86 -1.61
C LEU A 274 -24.80 -9.81 -1.01
N LEU A 275 -25.97 -9.92 -1.64
CA LEU A 275 -27.04 -10.81 -1.21
C LEU A 275 -26.61 -12.28 -1.22
N ALA A 276 -25.87 -12.71 -2.24
CA ALA A 276 -25.37 -14.08 -2.31
C ALA A 276 -24.40 -14.39 -1.18
N MET A 277 -23.45 -13.49 -0.89
CA MET A 277 -22.49 -13.68 0.21
C MET A 277 -23.20 -13.74 1.57
N LEU A 278 -24.12 -12.81 1.86
CA LEU A 278 -24.89 -12.82 3.10
C LEU A 278 -25.83 -14.04 3.24
N ASN A 279 -26.23 -14.65 2.11
CA ASN A 279 -27.06 -15.84 2.06
C ASN A 279 -26.23 -17.13 1.86
N GLY A 280 -25.00 -17.15 2.39
CA GLY A 280 -24.13 -18.33 2.38
C GLY A 280 -23.78 -18.84 0.99
N GLY A 281 -23.67 -17.95 0.00
CA GLY A 281 -23.28 -18.24 -1.38
C GLY A 281 -24.44 -18.56 -2.34
N GLN A 282 -25.70 -18.36 -1.92
CA GLN A 282 -26.89 -18.71 -2.70
C GLN A 282 -27.62 -17.50 -3.27
N ALA A 283 -27.98 -17.58 -4.56
CA ALA A 283 -28.82 -16.61 -5.25
C ALA A 283 -30.01 -17.32 -5.93
N GLY A 284 -31.21 -17.18 -5.35
CA GLY A 284 -32.38 -17.93 -5.80
C GLY A 284 -32.15 -19.44 -5.69
N ASN A 285 -32.23 -20.15 -6.83
CA ASN A 285 -31.99 -21.60 -6.90
C ASN A 285 -30.54 -21.96 -7.24
N GLU A 286 -29.71 -20.98 -7.57
CA GLU A 286 -28.30 -21.18 -7.91
C GLU A 286 -27.42 -20.96 -6.68
N ARG A 287 -26.28 -21.66 -6.62
CA ARG A 287 -25.31 -21.55 -5.54
C ARG A 287 -23.91 -21.42 -6.13
N ILE A 288 -23.23 -20.32 -5.81
CA ILE A 288 -21.85 -20.09 -6.24
C ILE A 288 -20.82 -20.66 -5.28
N LEU A 289 -21.15 -20.81 -4.00
CA LEU A 289 -20.29 -21.35 -2.96
C LEU A 289 -21.12 -22.07 -1.89
N ALA A 290 -20.53 -23.05 -1.22
CA ALA A 290 -21.08 -23.60 0.01
C ALA A 290 -21.03 -22.56 1.15
N ASP A 291 -22.00 -22.62 2.06
CA ASP A 291 -22.06 -21.72 3.23
C ASP A 291 -20.78 -21.77 4.08
N ALA A 292 -20.20 -22.97 4.23
CA ALA A 292 -18.92 -23.14 4.93
C ALA A 292 -17.76 -22.41 4.24
N SER A 293 -17.72 -22.38 2.91
CA SER A 293 -16.69 -21.68 2.14
C SER A 293 -16.83 -20.17 2.25
N VAL A 294 -18.07 -19.66 2.22
CA VAL A 294 -18.33 -18.23 2.46
C VAL A 294 -17.84 -17.82 3.84
N LYS A 295 -18.20 -18.58 4.88
CA LYS A 295 -17.74 -18.34 6.25
C LYS A 295 -16.21 -18.40 6.38
N GLU A 296 -15.56 -19.32 5.68
CA GLU A 296 -14.09 -19.38 5.69
C GLU A 296 -13.46 -18.18 4.98
N MET A 297 -14.08 -17.66 3.90
CA MET A 297 -13.62 -16.42 3.26
C MET A 297 -13.74 -15.21 4.18
N GLU A 298 -14.87 -15.08 4.89
CA GLU A 298 -15.15 -13.98 5.81
C GLU A 298 -14.36 -14.08 7.13
N LYS A 299 -13.89 -15.27 7.49
CA LYS A 299 -13.12 -15.48 8.71
C LYS A 299 -11.76 -14.79 8.64
N ARG A 300 -11.53 -13.86 9.58
CA ARG A 300 -10.23 -13.24 9.85
C ARG A 300 -9.21 -14.32 10.27
N SER A 301 -8.42 -14.78 9.30
CA SER A 301 -7.51 -15.92 9.45
C SER A 301 -6.09 -15.49 9.80
N VAL A 302 -5.71 -14.28 9.43
CA VAL A 302 -4.40 -13.70 9.74
C VAL A 302 -4.61 -12.33 10.38
N THR A 303 -4.14 -12.18 11.61
CA THR A 303 -3.99 -10.89 12.28
C THR A 303 -2.80 -10.95 13.24
N ILE A 304 -2.22 -9.79 13.56
CA ILE A 304 -1.19 -9.68 14.58
C ILE A 304 -1.81 -9.76 15.99
N HIS A 305 -3.06 -9.31 16.13
CA HIS A 305 -3.85 -9.32 17.37
C HIS A 305 -5.35 -9.22 17.03
N PRO A 306 -6.27 -9.89 17.76
CA PRO A 306 -7.72 -9.84 17.48
C PRO A 306 -8.34 -8.44 17.36
N ASP A 307 -7.79 -7.45 18.06
CA ASP A 307 -8.24 -6.05 18.07
C ASP A 307 -7.63 -5.19 16.94
N ILE A 308 -6.76 -5.78 16.12
CA ILE A 308 -6.09 -5.10 15.00
C ILE A 308 -6.62 -5.67 13.68
N PRO A 309 -6.76 -4.82 12.65
CA PRO A 309 -7.02 -5.24 11.27
C PRO A 309 -6.34 -6.55 10.89
N GLY A 310 -7.12 -7.45 10.32
CA GLY A 310 -6.67 -8.73 9.82
C GLY A 310 -7.23 -9.00 8.45
N VAL A 311 -6.88 -10.15 7.91
CA VAL A 311 -7.32 -10.60 6.59
C VAL A 311 -7.89 -12.01 6.64
N GLY A 312 -8.95 -12.21 5.88
CA GLY A 312 -9.50 -13.51 5.50
C GLY A 312 -9.06 -13.88 4.09
N TYR A 313 -9.87 -14.65 3.37
CA TYR A 313 -9.57 -14.94 1.96
C TYR A 313 -10.11 -13.81 1.09
N ALA A 314 -9.20 -12.95 0.63
CA ALA A 314 -9.42 -11.65 0.01
C ALA A 314 -10.11 -10.60 0.88
N PHE A 315 -10.98 -10.97 1.82
CA PHE A 315 -11.54 -10.01 2.77
C PHE A 315 -10.46 -9.45 3.70
N GLU A 316 -10.66 -8.20 4.06
CA GLU A 316 -9.91 -7.46 5.06
C GLU A 316 -10.87 -7.08 6.20
N SER A 317 -10.32 -6.60 7.30
CA SER A 317 -11.08 -5.89 8.31
C SER A 317 -10.38 -4.58 8.64
N ASN A 318 -11.15 -3.62 9.12
CA ASN A 318 -10.59 -2.40 9.69
C ASN A 318 -10.55 -2.46 11.21
N TYR A 319 -10.12 -1.38 11.86
CA TYR A 319 -10.05 -1.31 13.30
C TYR A 319 -11.47 -1.47 13.88
N PRO A 320 -11.70 -2.35 14.87
CA PRO A 320 -13.02 -2.55 15.46
C PRO A 320 -13.68 -1.25 15.96
N LYS A 321 -12.86 -0.29 16.41
CA LYS A 321 -13.32 1.05 16.83
C LYS A 321 -14.00 1.82 15.69
N ASP A 322 -13.50 1.68 14.46
CA ASP A 322 -14.04 2.39 13.28
C ASP A 322 -15.42 1.86 12.90
N TYR A 323 -15.79 0.68 13.43
CA TYR A 323 -17.03 -0.03 13.17
C TYR A 323 -17.90 -0.19 14.41
N ASN A 324 -17.77 0.70 15.40
CA ASN A 324 -18.64 0.73 16.57
C ASN A 324 -18.67 -0.60 17.38
N GLY A 325 -17.60 -1.40 17.27
CA GLY A 325 -17.48 -2.73 17.89
C GLY A 325 -18.13 -3.87 17.11
N TYR A 326 -18.74 -3.61 15.95
CA TYR A 326 -19.35 -4.65 15.12
C TYR A 326 -18.30 -5.41 14.30
N ALA A 327 -18.54 -6.70 14.10
CA ALA A 327 -17.74 -7.51 13.19
C ALA A 327 -18.11 -7.16 11.74
N VAL A 328 -17.19 -6.47 11.05
CA VAL A 328 -17.33 -6.12 9.64
C VAL A 328 -16.15 -6.73 8.88
N VAL A 329 -16.46 -7.33 7.73
CA VAL A 329 -15.45 -7.70 6.74
C VAL A 329 -15.62 -6.79 5.53
N GLU A 330 -14.51 -6.32 4.99
CA GLU A 330 -14.51 -5.36 3.90
C GLU A 330 -13.52 -5.72 2.81
N LYS A 331 -13.62 -5.03 1.68
CA LYS A 331 -12.53 -4.91 0.72
C LYS A 331 -12.56 -3.51 0.12
N GLY A 332 -11.46 -2.78 0.27
CA GLY A 332 -11.21 -1.55 -0.45
C GLY A 332 -10.57 -1.82 -1.82
N GLY A 333 -10.82 -0.91 -2.77
CA GLY A 333 -10.20 -0.92 -4.08
C GLY A 333 -9.94 0.48 -4.60
N ASP A 334 -8.71 0.71 -5.05
CA ASP A 334 -8.26 2.01 -5.54
C ASP A 334 -7.48 1.85 -6.85
N LEU A 335 -7.88 2.61 -7.86
CA LEU A 335 -7.17 2.85 -9.12
C LEU A 335 -7.33 4.32 -9.50
N PRO A 336 -6.42 4.91 -10.30
CA PRO A 336 -6.57 6.30 -10.73
C PRO A 336 -7.96 6.59 -11.32
N GLY A 337 -8.68 7.53 -10.71
CA GLY A 337 -10.02 7.97 -11.05
C GLY A 337 -11.14 6.99 -10.70
N PHE A 338 -10.88 5.91 -9.96
CA PHE A 338 -11.90 4.97 -9.47
C PHE A 338 -11.59 4.44 -8.07
N HIS A 339 -12.56 4.57 -7.17
CA HIS A 339 -12.43 4.09 -5.79
C HIS A 339 -13.67 3.30 -5.43
N SER A 340 -13.53 2.15 -4.77
CA SER A 340 -14.67 1.36 -4.33
C SER A 340 -14.43 0.66 -3.01
N ASN A 341 -15.49 0.44 -2.25
CA ASN A 341 -15.48 -0.42 -1.07
C ASN A 341 -16.72 -1.31 -1.07
N LEU A 342 -16.53 -2.52 -0.56
CA LEU A 342 -17.58 -3.45 -0.20
C LEU A 342 -17.47 -3.75 1.29
N TRP A 343 -18.59 -3.72 2.00
CA TRP A 343 -18.69 -4.08 3.42
C TRP A 343 -19.76 -5.14 3.62
N LEU A 344 -19.49 -6.12 4.48
CA LEU A 344 -20.46 -7.07 4.97
C LEU A 344 -20.46 -7.04 6.49
N LEU A 345 -21.67 -7.06 7.06
CA LEU A 345 -21.95 -7.29 8.47
C LEU A 345 -22.76 -8.60 8.55
N PRO A 346 -22.09 -9.77 8.50
CA PRO A 346 -22.80 -11.05 8.38
C PRO A 346 -23.78 -11.30 9.53
N GLU A 347 -23.39 -10.94 10.76
CA GLU A 347 -24.24 -11.10 11.96
C GLU A 347 -25.49 -10.21 11.94
N GLN A 348 -25.44 -9.09 11.22
CA GLN A 348 -26.58 -8.17 11.06
C GLN A 348 -27.28 -8.36 9.71
N ASN A 349 -26.87 -9.37 8.93
CA ASN A 349 -27.36 -9.68 7.59
C ASN A 349 -27.45 -8.43 6.70
N THR A 350 -26.42 -7.59 6.76
CA THR A 350 -26.39 -6.27 6.10
C THR A 350 -25.13 -6.16 5.26
N GLY A 351 -25.24 -5.57 4.07
CA GLY A 351 -24.11 -5.38 3.17
C GLY A 351 -24.20 -4.06 2.41
N MET A 352 -23.05 -3.52 2.03
CA MET A 352 -22.95 -2.25 1.34
C MET A 352 -21.88 -2.28 0.25
N PHE A 353 -22.13 -1.60 -0.85
CA PHE A 353 -21.14 -1.34 -1.89
C PHE A 353 -21.22 0.13 -2.31
N LEU A 354 -20.07 0.80 -2.37
CA LEU A 354 -19.96 2.18 -2.82
C LEU A 354 -18.78 2.29 -3.79
N ALA A 355 -19.02 2.83 -4.99
CA ALA A 355 -17.96 3.16 -5.95
C ALA A 355 -18.06 4.61 -6.43
N LEU A 356 -16.90 5.22 -6.67
CA LEU A 356 -16.68 6.61 -7.06
C LEU A 356 -15.83 6.66 -8.35
N ASN A 357 -15.99 7.72 -9.16
CA ASN A 357 -15.20 7.94 -10.38
C ASN A 357 -14.29 9.19 -10.33
N SER A 358 -13.71 9.52 -9.16
CA SER A 358 -12.89 10.73 -8.99
C SER A 358 -11.84 10.63 -7.88
N ASP A 359 -10.60 11.05 -8.15
CA ASP A 359 -9.50 11.13 -7.19
C ASP A 359 -9.58 12.33 -6.22
N LYS A 360 -10.57 13.23 -6.37
CA LYS A 360 -10.65 14.47 -5.58
C LYS A 360 -10.90 14.26 -4.08
N GLY A 361 -11.54 13.16 -3.70
CA GLY A 361 -11.92 12.94 -2.31
C GLY A 361 -12.35 11.51 -2.04
N ASN A 362 -12.23 11.10 -0.77
CA ASN A 362 -12.65 9.78 -0.31
C ASN A 362 -13.95 9.88 0.47
N LEU A 363 -15.07 9.59 -0.20
CA LEU A 363 -16.41 9.60 0.42
C LEU A 363 -16.78 8.25 1.06
N ARG A 364 -15.95 7.21 0.88
CA ARG A 364 -16.28 5.82 1.27
C ARG A 364 -16.37 5.66 2.79
N MET A 365 -15.30 6.00 3.50
CA MET A 365 -15.24 5.87 4.95
C MET A 365 -16.17 6.88 5.67
N PRO A 366 -16.21 8.18 5.32
CA PRO A 366 -17.13 9.11 5.95
C PRO A 366 -18.61 8.71 5.79
N PHE A 367 -18.99 8.13 4.65
CA PHE A 367 -20.33 7.58 4.46
C PHE A 367 -20.58 6.40 5.39
N PHE A 368 -19.65 5.43 5.42
CA PHE A 368 -19.80 4.22 6.22
C PHE A 368 -19.82 4.51 7.72
N GLU A 369 -18.96 5.41 8.21
CA GLU A 369 -18.94 5.84 9.62
C GLU A 369 -20.27 6.51 10.04
N GLN A 370 -20.82 7.38 9.19
CA GLN A 370 -22.13 7.99 9.45
C GLN A 370 -23.26 6.95 9.39
N PHE A 371 -23.17 5.98 8.47
CA PHE A 371 -24.10 4.86 8.38
C PHE A 371 -24.05 3.99 9.64
N MET A 372 -22.86 3.58 10.07
CA MET A 372 -22.65 2.82 11.31
C MET A 372 -23.14 3.60 12.52
N SER A 373 -22.81 4.89 12.64
CA SER A 373 -23.28 5.73 13.75
C SER A 373 -24.80 5.84 13.84
N ARG A 374 -25.51 5.80 12.70
CA ARG A 374 -26.98 5.91 12.64
C ARG A 374 -27.68 4.59 12.95
N TYR A 375 -27.19 3.47 12.40
CA TYR A 375 -27.90 2.19 12.39
C TYR A 375 -27.30 1.14 13.33
N PHE A 376 -26.02 1.28 13.65
CA PHE A 376 -25.23 0.35 14.44
C PHE A 376 -24.32 1.14 15.41
N PRO A 377 -24.88 1.99 16.30
CA PRO A 377 -24.09 2.86 17.18
C PRO A 377 -23.20 2.06 18.13
N GLU A 378 -22.13 2.68 18.59
CA GLU A 378 -21.09 2.11 19.46
C GLU A 378 -21.69 1.39 20.68
N THR A 379 -21.15 0.19 20.95
CA THR A 379 -21.69 -0.71 21.99
C THR A 379 -20.73 -0.95 23.18
N GLY A 380 -19.56 -0.30 23.22
CA GLY A 380 -18.50 -0.63 24.19
C GLY A 380 -17.83 0.58 24.88
N ASP A 381 -17.16 0.29 26.00
CA ASP A 381 -16.43 1.24 26.83
C ASP A 381 -14.94 1.35 26.43
N GLY A 382 -14.64 1.63 25.16
CA GLY A 382 -13.26 1.86 24.67
C GLY A 382 -12.21 0.79 25.06
N PRO A 383 -10.91 1.06 24.89
CA PRO A 383 -9.87 0.14 25.32
C PRO A 383 -9.63 0.20 26.84
N THR A 384 -9.52 -0.96 27.48
CA THR A 384 -9.07 -1.07 28.88
C THR A 384 -7.55 -1.19 28.94
N LEU A 385 -6.88 -0.22 29.55
CA LEU A 385 -5.43 -0.23 29.75
C LEU A 385 -5.03 -1.08 30.98
N LEU A 386 -3.78 -1.53 31.04
CA LEU A 386 -3.24 -2.21 32.22
C LEU A 386 -3.12 -1.25 33.42
N ASP A 387 -3.47 -1.74 34.61
CA ASP A 387 -3.28 -1.03 35.88
C ASP A 387 -2.71 -2.00 36.94
N PRO A 388 -1.49 -1.78 37.48
CA PRO A 388 -0.59 -0.67 37.19
C PRO A 388 0.04 -0.77 35.79
N MET A 389 0.43 0.39 35.26
CA MET A 389 1.15 0.48 34.00
C MET A 389 2.55 -0.18 34.08
N PRO A 390 3.04 -0.78 32.99
CA PRO A 390 4.34 -1.47 32.95
C PRO A 390 5.52 -0.51 33.15
N THR A 391 6.59 -0.99 33.78
CA THR A 391 7.85 -0.26 33.92
C THR A 391 8.61 -0.19 32.59
N GLN A 392 9.52 0.78 32.44
CA GLN A 392 10.40 0.86 31.27
C GLN A 392 11.15 -0.47 31.02
N GLN A 393 11.64 -1.13 32.07
CA GLN A 393 12.38 -2.40 31.97
C GLN A 393 11.54 -3.52 31.34
N GLN A 394 10.23 -3.59 31.64
CA GLN A 394 9.33 -4.58 31.05
C GLN A 394 9.06 -4.27 29.57
N LEU A 395 9.05 -2.99 29.21
CA LEU A 395 8.80 -2.52 27.85
C LEU A 395 10.03 -2.58 26.92
N MET A 396 11.25 -2.68 27.46
CA MET A 396 12.49 -2.73 26.67
C MET A 396 12.50 -3.84 25.60
N ARG A 397 11.74 -4.93 25.78
CA ARG A 397 11.61 -6.01 24.77
C ARG A 397 11.03 -5.53 23.44
N PHE A 398 10.25 -4.46 23.43
CA PHE A 398 9.63 -3.88 22.23
C PHE A 398 10.52 -2.85 21.53
N GLU A 399 11.59 -2.39 22.15
CA GLU A 399 12.46 -1.37 21.55
C GLU A 399 13.15 -1.86 20.28
N GLY A 400 13.28 -0.98 19.29
CA GLY A 400 13.97 -1.27 18.05
C GLY A 400 13.58 -0.36 16.90
N LEU A 401 14.19 -0.65 15.74
CA LEU A 401 13.79 -0.09 14.47
C LEU A 401 12.96 -1.13 13.73
N TYR A 402 11.76 -0.77 13.33
CA TYR A 402 10.84 -1.62 12.58
C TYR A 402 10.71 -1.09 11.16
N ARG A 403 10.69 -2.00 10.19
CA ARG A 403 10.61 -1.68 8.76
C ARG A 403 9.34 -2.24 8.17
N HIS A 404 8.56 -1.39 7.51
CA HIS A 404 7.36 -1.81 6.79
C HIS A 404 7.73 -2.78 5.67
N ILE A 405 7.16 -4.00 5.69
CA ILE A 405 7.59 -5.07 4.79
C ILE A 405 7.23 -4.75 3.33
N ARG A 406 6.07 -4.13 3.08
CA ARG A 406 5.65 -3.75 1.72
C ARG A 406 6.38 -2.52 1.19
N THR A 407 6.69 -1.56 2.06
CA THR A 407 7.31 -0.27 1.71
C THR A 407 8.55 -0.03 2.57
N PRO A 408 9.69 -0.66 2.25
CA PRO A 408 10.88 -0.69 3.11
C PRO A 408 11.44 0.66 3.57
N ALA A 409 11.09 1.75 2.89
CA ALA A 409 11.46 3.11 3.26
C ALA A 409 10.72 3.61 4.51
N LEU A 410 9.50 3.10 4.79
CA LEU A 410 8.71 3.45 5.97
C LEU A 410 9.26 2.71 7.19
N LEU A 411 9.61 3.48 8.21
CA LEU A 411 10.24 2.99 9.43
C LEU A 411 9.54 3.54 10.67
N SER A 412 9.45 2.70 11.69
CA SER A 412 8.98 3.09 13.01
C SER A 412 10.07 2.79 14.03
N ARG A 413 10.51 3.82 14.76
CA ARG A 413 11.43 3.64 15.90
C ARG A 413 10.63 3.57 17.18
N ILE A 414 10.84 2.50 17.94
CA ILE A 414 10.16 2.28 19.21
C ILE A 414 11.18 2.38 20.33
N SER A 415 10.90 3.21 21.33
CA SER A 415 11.68 3.33 22.56
C SER A 415 10.77 3.18 23.78
N ALA A 416 11.29 2.61 24.87
CA ALA A 416 10.55 2.40 26.09
C ALA A 416 10.71 3.60 27.04
N SER A 417 9.61 3.99 27.68
CA SER A 417 9.55 4.93 28.79
C SER A 417 8.69 4.34 29.91
N ASP A 418 8.73 4.91 31.12
CA ASP A 418 7.86 4.41 32.19
C ASP A 418 6.37 4.55 31.81
N GLY A 419 5.67 3.42 31.77
CA GLY A 419 4.25 3.32 31.46
C GLY A 419 3.87 3.41 29.97
N ALA A 420 4.82 3.56 29.05
CA ALA A 420 4.50 3.68 27.61
C ALA A 420 5.67 3.36 26.67
N LEU A 421 5.33 2.96 25.45
CA LEU A 421 6.23 3.00 24.31
C LEU A 421 6.10 4.33 23.57
N ILE A 422 7.22 4.87 23.10
CA ILE A 422 7.26 6.02 22.22
C ILE A 422 7.57 5.52 20.82
N VAL A 423 6.66 5.75 19.88
CA VAL A 423 6.82 5.43 18.46
C VAL A 423 7.11 6.72 17.70
N GLU A 424 8.22 6.75 16.97
CA GLU A 424 8.58 7.83 16.05
C GLU A 424 8.60 7.29 14.63
N ASP A 425 7.72 7.83 13.79
CA ASP A 425 7.59 7.49 12.37
C ASP A 425 7.26 8.74 11.53
N ILE A 426 6.89 8.52 10.28
CA ILE A 426 6.60 9.58 9.31
C ILE A 426 5.35 10.40 9.66
N PHE A 427 4.46 9.83 10.48
CA PHE A 427 3.27 10.51 11.00
C PHE A 427 3.55 11.29 12.28
N GLY A 428 4.78 11.22 12.79
CA GLY A 428 5.25 11.95 13.95
C GLY A 428 5.54 11.05 15.14
N LYS A 429 5.31 11.58 16.34
CA LYS A 429 5.58 10.91 17.60
C LYS A 429 4.28 10.53 18.28
N HIS A 430 4.16 9.28 18.70
CA HIS A 430 2.96 8.68 19.29
C HIS A 430 3.29 8.00 20.62
N VAL A 431 2.38 8.05 21.60
CA VAL A 431 2.57 7.42 22.91
C VAL A 431 1.65 6.22 23.06
N LEU A 432 2.22 5.03 22.99
CA LEU A 432 1.48 3.77 23.09
C LEU A 432 1.45 3.25 24.52
N ARG A 433 0.24 3.05 25.05
CA ARG A 433 -0.04 2.54 26.40
C ARG A 433 -0.52 1.10 26.33
N GLN A 434 0.02 0.25 27.20
CA GLN A 434 -0.22 -1.19 27.14
C GLN A 434 -1.64 -1.57 27.63
N ALA A 435 -2.32 -2.41 26.86
CA ALA A 435 -3.63 -2.98 27.19
C ALA A 435 -3.60 -4.52 27.28
N GLY A 436 -2.59 -5.17 26.70
CA GLY A 436 -2.34 -6.61 26.80
C GLY A 436 -0.85 -6.92 26.56
N ASP A 437 -0.42 -8.18 26.69
CA ASP A 437 1.01 -8.52 26.55
C ASP A 437 1.61 -8.03 25.22
N LEU A 438 0.85 -8.10 24.13
CA LEU A 438 1.27 -7.68 22.80
C LEU A 438 0.37 -6.59 22.18
N LEU A 439 -0.46 -5.92 23.00
CA LEU A 439 -1.44 -4.93 22.55
C LEU A 439 -1.25 -3.61 23.28
N PHE A 440 -1.26 -2.53 22.51
CA PHE A 440 -1.14 -1.16 22.97
C PHE A 440 -2.15 -0.27 22.27
N TYR A 441 -2.42 0.90 22.83
CA TYR A 441 -3.25 1.94 22.22
C TYR A 441 -2.55 3.28 22.29
N ASP A 442 -2.66 4.08 21.23
CA ASP A 442 -2.24 5.48 21.23
C ASP A 442 -3.24 6.39 21.98
N GLU A 443 -2.97 7.69 22.00
CA GLU A 443 -3.83 8.69 22.63
C GLU A 443 -5.21 8.85 21.96
N GLU A 444 -5.36 8.40 20.72
CA GLU A 444 -6.60 8.43 19.93
C GLU A 444 -7.35 7.08 19.98
N GLY A 445 -6.87 6.14 20.79
CA GLY A 445 -7.45 4.80 20.92
C GLY A 445 -7.20 3.91 19.70
N THR A 446 -6.25 4.23 18.83
CA THR A 446 -5.81 3.34 17.73
C THR A 446 -4.94 2.22 18.30
N PRO A 447 -5.28 0.94 18.04
CA PRO A 447 -4.49 -0.17 18.55
C PRO A 447 -3.20 -0.36 17.76
N ALA A 448 -2.16 -0.76 18.47
CA ALA A 448 -0.88 -1.17 17.95
C ALA A 448 -0.53 -2.54 18.54
N GLY A 449 0.02 -3.42 17.72
CA GLY A 449 0.23 -4.82 18.09
C GLY A 449 1.59 -5.33 17.74
N PHE A 450 1.99 -6.37 18.47
CA PHE A 450 3.24 -7.08 18.27
C PHE A 450 3.00 -8.56 18.05
N LYS A 451 3.91 -9.21 17.32
CA LYS A 451 3.94 -10.67 17.20
C LYS A 451 5.34 -11.19 17.51
N LEU A 452 5.35 -12.32 18.22
CA LEU A 452 6.58 -13.03 18.56
C LEU A 452 6.99 -13.98 17.44
N ASP A 453 8.29 -14.20 17.27
CA ASP A 453 8.83 -15.31 16.49
C ASP A 453 8.71 -16.65 17.26
N ALA A 454 9.18 -17.74 16.63
CA ALA A 454 9.15 -19.07 17.23
C ALA A 454 10.00 -19.21 18.51
N ASP A 455 10.97 -18.32 18.71
CA ASP A 455 11.85 -18.27 19.89
C ASP A 455 11.30 -17.37 21.01
N GLY A 456 10.13 -16.73 20.79
CA GLY A 456 9.47 -15.86 21.75
C GLY A 456 9.98 -14.42 21.74
N ASN A 457 10.77 -14.00 20.75
CA ASN A 457 11.23 -12.61 20.61
C ASN A 457 10.20 -11.78 19.83
N VAL A 458 10.04 -10.51 20.21
CA VAL A 458 9.23 -9.56 19.43
C VAL A 458 9.85 -9.39 18.04
N ALA A 459 9.14 -9.83 17.00
CA ALA A 459 9.64 -9.87 15.63
C ALA A 459 8.85 -8.95 14.68
N TYR A 460 7.56 -8.74 14.94
CA TYR A 460 6.71 -7.91 14.10
C TYR A 460 5.92 -6.89 14.89
N PHE A 461 5.54 -5.82 14.20
CA PHE A 461 4.77 -4.68 14.69
C PHE A 461 3.75 -4.25 13.64
N SER A 462 2.55 -3.84 14.06
CA SER A 462 1.55 -3.22 13.19
C SER A 462 0.91 -2.05 13.92
N TYR A 463 0.88 -0.90 13.24
CA TYR A 463 0.33 0.36 13.73
C TYR A 463 0.12 1.31 12.55
N ASN A 464 -1.05 1.95 12.47
CA ASN A 464 -1.45 3.01 11.52
C ASN A 464 -1.36 2.71 10.00
N LEU A 465 -0.71 1.62 9.58
CA LEU A 465 -0.66 1.13 8.22
C LEU A 465 -1.24 -0.28 8.16
N THR A 466 -2.30 -0.47 7.39
CA THR A 466 -3.11 -1.70 7.37
C THR A 466 -2.80 -2.62 6.20
N ASP A 467 -1.88 -2.25 5.31
CA ASP A 467 -1.54 -3.02 4.10
C ASP A 467 -0.28 -3.90 4.26
N SER A 468 0.40 -3.83 5.39
CA SER A 468 1.49 -4.73 5.74
C SER A 468 1.81 -4.65 7.23
N TRP A 469 2.46 -5.68 7.77
CA TRP A 469 3.19 -5.55 9.02
C TRP A 469 4.57 -4.94 8.80
N SER A 470 5.17 -4.51 9.89
CA SER A 470 6.57 -4.10 9.98
C SER A 470 7.39 -5.19 10.68
N GLU A 471 8.58 -5.48 10.17
CA GLU A 471 9.54 -6.41 10.76
C GLU A 471 10.55 -5.67 11.62
N LYS A 472 10.87 -6.24 12.79
CA LYS A 472 11.92 -5.71 13.67
C LYS A 472 13.27 -5.98 13.05
N LEU A 473 14.05 -4.94 12.82
CA LEU A 473 15.38 -5.07 12.25
C LEU A 473 16.39 -5.48 13.33
N PRO A 474 17.31 -6.41 13.02
CA PRO A 474 18.39 -6.77 13.95
C PRO A 474 19.26 -5.55 14.23
N LYS A 475 19.86 -5.48 15.42
CA LYS A 475 20.81 -4.41 15.72
C LYS A 475 22.01 -4.53 14.76
N PRO A 476 22.49 -3.42 14.18
CA PRO A 476 23.64 -3.46 13.29
C PRO A 476 24.90 -3.84 14.07
N PRO A 477 25.88 -4.50 13.42
CA PRO A 477 27.20 -4.70 14.02
C PRO A 477 27.86 -3.34 14.27
N LYS A 478 28.64 -3.23 15.36
CA LYS A 478 29.39 -2.02 15.68
C LYS A 478 30.65 -1.91 14.82
N PHE A 479 31.00 -0.70 14.42
CA PHE A 479 32.28 -0.41 13.78
C PHE A 479 33.32 0.00 14.82
N ASN A 480 34.57 -0.42 14.60
CA ASN A 480 35.70 -0.11 15.48
C ASN A 480 36.08 1.37 15.47
N ASP A 481 35.67 2.11 14.45
CA ASP A 481 35.98 3.54 14.24
C ASP A 481 34.75 4.47 14.31
N VAL A 482 33.61 3.97 14.81
CA VAL A 482 32.40 4.78 15.07
C VAL A 482 31.87 4.49 16.48
N ALA A 483 32.29 5.31 17.44
CA ALA A 483 31.83 5.23 18.83
C ALA A 483 30.33 5.57 18.97
N ASP A 484 29.69 5.10 20.04
CA ASP A 484 28.25 5.34 20.29
C ASP A 484 27.92 6.83 20.47
N ASP A 485 28.87 7.64 20.95
CA ASP A 485 28.76 9.09 21.16
C ASP A 485 29.21 9.91 19.95
N HIS A 486 29.63 9.26 18.86
CA HIS A 486 30.01 9.94 17.63
C HIS A 486 28.80 10.72 17.07
N PRO A 487 28.94 12.00 16.66
CA PRO A 487 27.81 12.85 16.29
C PRO A 487 27.00 12.33 15.09
N TYR A 488 27.60 11.46 14.27
CA TYR A 488 26.93 10.79 13.14
C TYR A 488 26.53 9.32 13.40
N ALA A 489 26.82 8.76 14.58
CA ALA A 489 26.62 7.34 14.87
C ALA A 489 25.20 6.88 14.53
N LYS A 490 24.19 7.65 14.95
CA LYS A 490 22.78 7.35 14.68
C LYS A 490 22.50 7.20 13.18
N TYR A 491 22.93 8.16 12.35
CA TYR A 491 22.69 8.13 10.92
C TYR A 491 23.35 6.92 10.25
N ILE A 492 24.60 6.64 10.65
CA ILE A 492 25.40 5.54 10.12
C ILE A 492 24.74 4.20 10.45
N TYR A 493 24.49 3.93 11.74
CA TYR A 493 23.97 2.65 12.19
C TYR A 493 22.53 2.41 11.72
N ASP A 494 21.70 3.45 11.65
CA ASP A 494 20.34 3.31 11.13
C ASP A 494 20.36 2.93 9.63
N LEU A 495 21.24 3.52 8.82
CA LEU A 495 21.37 3.14 7.41
C LEU A 495 21.98 1.75 7.20
N VAL A 496 22.89 1.32 8.08
CA VAL A 496 23.36 -0.07 8.10
C VAL A 496 22.22 -1.02 8.43
N GLN A 497 21.42 -0.69 9.45
CA GLN A 497 20.28 -1.48 9.88
C GLN A 497 19.22 -1.60 8.77
N MET A 498 18.99 -0.53 8.00
CA MET A 498 18.12 -0.53 6.83
C MET A 498 18.68 -1.32 5.63
N GLY A 499 19.99 -1.63 5.62
CA GLY A 499 20.67 -2.29 4.52
C GLY A 499 21.17 -1.36 3.41
N ALA A 500 21.06 -0.04 3.58
CA ALA A 500 21.58 0.96 2.64
C ALA A 500 23.11 0.94 2.59
N ILE A 501 23.74 0.65 3.74
CA ILE A 501 25.19 0.53 3.89
C ILE A 501 25.51 -0.91 4.27
N LYS A 502 26.31 -1.58 3.45
CA LYS A 502 26.78 -2.94 3.76
C LYS A 502 27.87 -2.87 4.83
N ALA A 503 27.68 -3.54 5.97
CA ALA A 503 28.70 -3.73 7.00
C ALA A 503 29.73 -4.82 6.60
N GLY A 504 30.32 -4.68 5.40
CA GLY A 504 31.24 -5.68 4.85
C GLY A 504 32.63 -5.70 5.50
N THR A 505 32.92 -4.76 6.41
CA THR A 505 34.16 -4.68 7.18
C THR A 505 33.87 -4.23 8.62
N ASP A 506 34.83 -4.37 9.52
CA ASP A 506 34.76 -3.91 10.90
C ASP A 506 34.97 -2.39 11.06
N ARG A 507 35.15 -1.67 9.94
CA ARG A 507 35.39 -0.22 9.89
C ARG A 507 34.43 0.48 8.94
N PHE A 508 33.99 1.69 9.30
CA PHE A 508 33.14 2.54 8.47
C PHE A 508 33.94 3.62 7.72
N GLU A 509 35.08 4.06 8.28
CA GLU A 509 35.88 5.17 7.75
C GLU A 509 35.07 6.48 7.60
N PRO A 510 34.53 7.06 8.70
CA PRO A 510 33.57 8.18 8.65
C PRO A 510 34.08 9.42 7.90
N SER A 511 35.36 9.76 8.07
CA SER A 511 35.98 10.95 7.46
C SER A 511 36.56 10.72 6.06
N LYS A 512 36.35 9.55 5.45
CA LYS A 512 36.80 9.27 4.08
C LYS A 512 35.79 9.88 3.08
N PRO A 513 36.28 10.51 1.99
CA PRO A 513 35.39 10.94 0.92
C PRO A 513 34.58 9.78 0.33
N VAL A 514 33.26 9.95 0.23
CA VAL A 514 32.38 8.98 -0.44
C VAL A 514 32.59 9.09 -1.95
N THR A 515 32.62 7.95 -2.65
CA THR A 515 32.67 7.97 -4.11
C THR A 515 31.29 8.17 -4.73
N ARG A 516 31.25 8.64 -5.99
CA ARG A 516 30.00 8.81 -6.74
C ARG A 516 29.21 7.49 -6.83
N GLY A 517 29.88 6.38 -7.10
CA GLY A 517 29.26 5.06 -7.21
C GLY A 517 28.71 4.55 -5.88
N GLN A 518 29.49 4.71 -4.80
CA GLN A 518 29.05 4.35 -3.45
C GLN A 518 27.79 5.10 -3.04
N PHE A 519 27.75 6.42 -3.27
CA PHE A 519 26.60 7.24 -2.90
C PHE A 519 25.32 6.82 -3.66
N ILE A 520 25.41 6.56 -4.97
CA ILE A 520 24.28 6.08 -5.77
C ILE A 520 23.80 4.70 -5.30
N ALA A 521 24.74 3.79 -4.98
CA ALA A 521 24.42 2.48 -4.45
C ALA A 521 23.77 2.52 -3.06
N GLN A 522 23.99 3.58 -2.27
CA GLN A 522 23.34 3.77 -0.98
C GLN A 522 21.92 4.35 -1.14
N ILE A 523 21.69 5.30 -2.05
CA ILE A 523 20.37 5.98 -2.15
C ILE A 523 19.35 5.26 -3.02
N MET A 524 19.79 4.63 -4.13
CA MET A 524 18.86 4.11 -5.13
C MET A 524 18.05 2.89 -4.64
N PRO A 525 18.64 1.92 -3.90
CA PRO A 525 17.87 0.79 -3.39
C PRO A 525 16.76 1.20 -2.41
N LEU A 526 16.98 2.29 -1.67
CA LEU A 526 16.01 2.81 -0.71
C LEU A 526 14.81 3.47 -1.40
N ALA A 527 14.97 3.92 -2.65
CA ALA A 527 13.88 4.48 -3.45
C ALA A 527 13.00 3.41 -4.12
N GLY A 528 13.26 2.12 -3.89
CA GLY A 528 12.41 1.01 -4.35
C GLY A 528 12.50 0.71 -5.85
N PHE A 529 13.50 1.24 -6.56
CA PHE A 529 13.68 0.97 -7.98
C PHE A 529 14.25 -0.43 -8.21
N GLN A 530 13.66 -1.17 -9.15
CA GLN A 530 14.27 -2.40 -9.67
C GLN A 530 15.55 -2.06 -10.43
N LEU A 531 16.60 -2.84 -10.20
CA LEU A 531 17.88 -2.65 -10.89
C LEU A 531 17.72 -2.94 -12.38
N SER A 532 18.35 -2.12 -13.22
CA SER A 532 18.29 -2.25 -14.67
C SER A 532 19.01 -3.52 -15.09
N THR A 533 18.38 -4.26 -16.00
CA THR A 533 18.97 -5.41 -16.70
C THR A 533 19.61 -5.00 -18.02
N GLN A 534 19.53 -3.72 -18.39
CA GLN A 534 20.11 -3.19 -19.62
C GLN A 534 21.63 -2.99 -19.45
N PRO A 535 22.41 -3.16 -20.55
CA PRO A 535 23.82 -2.80 -20.54
C PRO A 535 24.03 -1.33 -20.17
N SER A 536 25.14 -1.05 -19.48
CA SER A 536 25.45 0.33 -19.10
C SER A 536 25.63 1.26 -20.31
N SER A 537 25.10 2.47 -20.18
CA SER A 537 25.32 3.59 -21.11
C SER A 537 26.69 4.25 -20.92
N PHE A 538 27.43 3.90 -19.85
CA PHE A 538 28.73 4.48 -19.52
C PHE A 538 29.86 3.46 -19.71
N ILE A 539 30.91 3.87 -20.41
CA ILE A 539 32.01 2.98 -20.82
C ILE A 539 32.88 2.51 -19.65
N ASP A 540 32.90 3.26 -18.55
CA ASP A 540 33.72 3.02 -17.36
C ASP A 540 33.00 2.25 -16.25
N LEU A 541 31.76 1.82 -16.49
CA LEU A 541 30.99 1.00 -15.54
C LEU A 541 31.08 -0.50 -15.79
N LYS A 542 31.61 -0.93 -16.93
CA LYS A 542 31.68 -2.36 -17.26
C LYS A 542 32.47 -3.13 -16.20
N GLY A 543 31.80 -4.05 -15.50
CA GLY A 543 32.40 -4.85 -14.42
C GLY A 543 32.55 -4.11 -13.09
N SER A 544 32.04 -2.88 -12.99
CA SER A 544 31.90 -2.18 -11.71
C SER A 544 30.81 -2.86 -10.87
N PRO A 545 30.98 -2.98 -9.55
CA PRO A 545 29.90 -3.43 -8.67
C PRO A 545 28.69 -2.47 -8.65
N TYR A 546 28.84 -1.26 -9.18
CA TYR A 546 27.80 -0.23 -9.25
C TYR A 546 27.11 -0.13 -10.62
N GLU A 547 27.46 -1.00 -11.57
CA GLU A 547 27.01 -0.89 -12.96
C GLU A 547 25.48 -0.81 -13.08
N ALA A 548 24.76 -1.80 -12.55
CA ALA A 548 23.31 -1.89 -12.65
C ALA A 548 22.60 -0.72 -11.96
N VAL A 549 23.05 -0.34 -10.76
CA VAL A 549 22.39 0.71 -9.97
C VAL A 549 22.61 2.11 -10.56
N ILE A 550 23.80 2.39 -11.10
CA ILE A 550 24.05 3.66 -11.80
C ILE A 550 23.31 3.70 -13.13
N GLN A 551 23.21 2.57 -13.83
CA GLN A 551 22.41 2.49 -15.06
C GLN A 551 20.94 2.78 -14.78
N THR A 552 20.35 2.21 -13.72
CA THR A 552 19.01 2.58 -13.25
C THR A 552 18.92 4.08 -12.98
N ALA A 553 19.84 4.63 -12.19
CA ALA A 553 19.83 6.05 -11.86
C ALA A 553 19.90 6.96 -13.10
N PHE A 554 20.58 6.52 -14.17
CA PHE A 554 20.68 7.25 -15.43
C PHE A 554 19.37 7.19 -16.23
N GLU A 555 18.75 6.02 -16.33
CA GLU A 555 17.46 5.82 -17.01
C GLU A 555 16.35 6.68 -16.39
N PHE A 556 16.35 6.80 -15.05
CA PHE A 556 15.44 7.67 -14.32
C PHE A 556 15.87 9.15 -14.29
N GLY A 557 17.03 9.51 -14.86
CA GLY A 557 17.50 10.90 -14.91
C GLY A 557 18.02 11.46 -13.58
N VAL A 558 18.25 10.61 -12.58
CA VAL A 558 18.88 10.99 -11.30
C VAL A 558 20.33 11.40 -11.54
N VAL A 559 21.05 10.63 -12.36
CA VAL A 559 22.44 10.92 -12.74
C VAL A 559 22.58 11.27 -14.22
N GLN A 560 23.70 11.92 -14.55
CA GLN A 560 24.11 12.22 -15.92
C GLN A 560 25.58 11.84 -16.09
N GLY A 561 25.97 11.51 -17.33
CA GLY A 561 27.35 11.23 -17.70
C GLY A 561 28.20 12.49 -17.82
N ASN A 562 29.49 12.30 -17.67
CA ASN A 562 30.52 13.25 -18.05
C ASN A 562 30.72 13.25 -19.58
N PRO A 563 31.31 14.33 -20.14
CA PRO A 563 31.77 14.33 -21.52
C PRO A 563 32.66 13.10 -21.81
N GLY A 564 32.46 12.48 -22.97
CA GLY A 564 33.15 11.25 -23.35
C GLY A 564 32.47 9.94 -22.90
N GLY A 565 31.26 10.01 -22.34
CA GLY A 565 30.44 8.82 -22.06
C GLY A 565 30.86 8.03 -20.82
N THR A 566 31.43 8.72 -19.81
CA THR A 566 31.85 8.13 -18.52
C THR A 566 31.00 8.63 -17.37
N PHE A 567 30.95 7.91 -16.24
CA PHE A 567 30.31 8.37 -15.01
C PHE A 567 31.31 8.73 -13.89
N GLY A 568 32.44 8.03 -13.83
CA GLY A 568 33.48 8.13 -12.79
C GLY A 568 33.04 7.54 -11.45
N PRO A 569 32.68 6.25 -11.36
CA PRO A 569 32.13 5.65 -10.12
C PRO A 569 33.08 5.77 -8.92
N GLU A 570 34.39 5.70 -9.13
CA GLU A 570 35.41 5.77 -8.06
C GLU A 570 35.85 7.19 -7.71
N GLN A 571 35.35 8.21 -8.42
CA GLN A 571 35.74 9.59 -8.13
C GLN A 571 35.08 10.08 -6.83
N PRO A 572 35.79 10.83 -5.98
CA PRO A 572 35.19 11.52 -4.84
C PRO A 572 34.01 12.39 -5.26
N LEU A 573 32.92 12.31 -4.51
CA LEU A 573 31.73 13.11 -4.71
C LEU A 573 31.84 14.42 -3.93
N THR A 574 31.52 15.56 -4.54
CA THR A 574 31.41 16.83 -3.79
C THR A 574 30.01 17.00 -3.20
N ARG A 575 29.90 17.86 -2.16
CA ARG A 575 28.61 18.15 -1.52
C ARG A 575 27.54 18.68 -2.47
N GLU A 576 27.92 19.50 -3.45
CA GLU A 576 26.99 20.03 -4.45
C GLU A 576 26.56 18.99 -5.51
N GLN A 577 27.42 18.01 -5.81
CA GLN A 577 27.05 16.87 -6.66
C GLN A 577 26.05 15.96 -5.94
N ALA A 578 26.32 15.62 -4.67
CA ALA A 578 25.40 14.85 -3.84
C ALA A 578 24.02 15.53 -3.75
N ALA A 579 23.99 16.83 -3.46
CA ALA A 579 22.76 17.61 -3.40
C ALA A 579 21.98 17.63 -4.73
N THR A 580 22.69 17.62 -5.86
CA THR A 580 22.06 17.54 -7.18
C THR A 580 21.40 16.19 -7.43
N PHE A 581 22.05 15.08 -7.04
CA PHE A 581 21.46 13.74 -7.17
C PHE A 581 20.22 13.59 -6.27
N VAL A 582 20.31 14.06 -5.03
CA VAL A 582 19.19 14.08 -4.08
C VAL A 582 18.01 14.87 -4.62
N TRP A 583 18.25 16.08 -5.14
CA TRP A 583 17.20 16.91 -5.71
C TRP A 583 16.53 16.27 -6.91
N ARG A 584 17.31 15.68 -7.82
CA ARG A 584 16.73 14.99 -8.98
C ARG A 584 15.90 13.78 -8.55
N LEU A 585 16.40 12.99 -7.60
CA LEU A 585 15.65 11.87 -7.04
C LEU A 585 14.33 12.35 -6.41
N ALA A 586 14.36 13.39 -5.57
CA ALA A 586 13.17 13.94 -4.92
C ALA A 586 12.19 14.56 -5.94
N LYS A 587 12.70 15.27 -6.95
CA LYS A 587 11.88 15.88 -8.00
C LYS A 587 11.20 14.84 -8.89
N ILE A 588 11.95 13.81 -9.30
CA ILE A 588 11.49 12.79 -10.26
C ILE A 588 10.63 11.75 -9.55
N GLY A 589 11.07 11.25 -8.40
CA GLY A 589 10.38 10.22 -7.65
C GLY A 589 9.18 10.74 -6.86
N LEU A 590 9.23 11.98 -6.37
CA LEU A 590 8.27 12.48 -5.36
C LEU A 590 7.62 13.81 -5.72
N GLY A 591 7.87 14.33 -6.93
CA GLY A 591 7.29 15.60 -7.36
C GLY A 591 7.69 16.79 -6.48
N ALA A 592 8.83 16.71 -5.79
CA ALA A 592 9.24 17.73 -4.84
C ALA A 592 9.37 19.11 -5.50
N ALA A 593 8.85 20.14 -4.82
CA ALA A 593 8.96 21.52 -5.27
C ALA A 593 10.33 22.12 -4.92
N PRO A 594 10.84 23.07 -5.73
CA PRO A 594 12.04 23.82 -5.38
C PRO A 594 11.88 24.55 -4.04
N VAL A 595 12.95 24.61 -3.26
CA VAL A 595 13.00 25.33 -1.97
C VAL A 595 14.08 26.40 -2.08
N GLN A 596 13.84 27.56 -1.49
CA GLN A 596 14.86 28.62 -1.35
C GLN A 596 15.50 28.52 0.03
N ALA A 597 16.81 28.74 0.09
CA ALA A 597 17.57 28.81 1.32
C ALA A 597 18.60 29.94 1.24
N ASP A 598 18.86 30.57 2.37
CA ASP A 598 19.92 31.57 2.48
C ASP A 598 21.27 30.87 2.65
N LEU A 599 22.19 31.09 1.71
CA LEU A 599 23.44 30.34 1.59
C LEU A 599 24.64 31.27 1.75
N ALA A 600 25.60 30.86 2.56
CA ALA A 600 26.90 31.49 2.63
C ALA A 600 27.79 30.96 1.49
N GLY A 601 28.32 31.86 0.67
CA GLY A 601 29.32 31.55 -0.35
C GLY A 601 28.78 31.07 -1.71
N PRO A 602 29.67 30.87 -2.69
CA PRO A 602 29.29 30.59 -4.07
C PRO A 602 28.89 29.12 -4.28
N VAL A 603 27.76 28.91 -4.97
CA VAL A 603 27.30 27.60 -5.48
C VAL A 603 27.48 27.56 -6.98
N SER A 604 27.87 26.41 -7.55
CA SER A 604 27.85 26.26 -9.01
C SER A 604 26.43 26.38 -9.55
N TYR A 605 26.27 27.12 -10.65
CA TYR A 605 24.97 27.34 -11.28
C TYR A 605 24.17 26.04 -11.51
N TRP A 606 24.83 24.98 -12.00
CA TRP A 606 24.19 23.69 -12.27
C TRP A 606 23.73 22.93 -11.01
N ALA A 607 24.27 23.26 -9.83
CA ALA A 607 23.96 22.63 -8.55
C ALA A 607 23.03 23.47 -7.67
N SER A 608 22.70 24.70 -8.08
CA SER A 608 22.00 25.68 -7.25
C SER A 608 20.69 25.16 -6.69
N GLU A 609 19.82 24.58 -7.53
CA GLU A 609 18.54 24.01 -7.06
C GLU A 609 18.77 22.89 -6.05
N GLY A 610 19.78 22.04 -6.28
CA GLY A 610 20.07 20.91 -5.40
C GLY A 610 20.55 21.36 -4.03
N VAL A 611 21.50 22.29 -3.98
CA VAL A 611 22.01 22.83 -2.72
C VAL A 611 20.92 23.59 -1.97
N GLN A 612 20.11 24.41 -2.65
CA GLN A 612 19.00 25.11 -2.02
C GLN A 612 17.96 24.13 -1.45
N TYR A 613 17.66 23.06 -2.17
CA TYR A 613 16.74 22.02 -1.70
C TYR A 613 17.27 21.33 -0.44
N VAL A 614 18.51 20.83 -0.47
CA VAL A 614 19.15 20.17 0.68
C VAL A 614 19.22 21.10 1.89
N VAL A 615 19.62 22.35 1.70
CA VAL A 615 19.76 23.29 2.81
C VAL A 615 18.40 23.74 3.34
N GLY A 616 17.47 24.09 2.45
CA GLY A 616 16.14 24.57 2.81
C GLY A 616 15.28 23.50 3.49
N ARG A 617 15.52 22.22 3.19
CA ARG A 617 14.92 21.07 3.88
C ARG A 617 15.74 20.59 5.09
N GLN A 618 16.89 21.20 5.36
CA GLN A 618 17.84 20.82 6.42
C GLN A 618 18.21 19.33 6.35
N LEU A 619 18.72 18.90 5.19
CA LEU A 619 19.15 17.52 4.90
C LEU A 619 20.67 17.40 5.02
N TYR A 620 21.22 17.81 6.16
CA TYR A 620 22.65 17.83 6.43
C TYR A 620 22.94 17.47 7.88
N GLY A 621 24.17 17.05 8.15
CA GLY A 621 24.61 16.63 9.47
C GLY A 621 24.98 17.79 10.42
N PRO A 622 25.41 17.45 11.64
CA PRO A 622 25.77 18.41 12.69
C PRO A 622 26.97 19.31 12.36
N ASP A 623 27.75 19.01 11.33
CA ASP A 623 28.83 19.88 10.84
C ASP A 623 28.32 21.21 10.28
N VAL A 624 27.11 21.23 9.73
CA VAL A 624 26.48 22.44 9.20
C VAL A 624 25.64 23.09 10.29
N LYS A 625 26.11 24.22 10.81
CA LYS A 625 25.40 24.96 11.86
C LYS A 625 24.30 25.83 11.26
N HIS A 626 23.06 25.56 11.62
CA HIS A 626 21.94 26.45 11.32
C HIS A 626 21.91 27.58 12.36
N SER A 627 22.26 28.80 11.96
CA SER A 627 22.16 30.02 12.78
C SER A 627 21.13 30.97 12.17
N THR A 628 20.86 32.12 12.79
CA THR A 628 19.89 33.11 12.29
C THR A 628 20.33 33.86 11.01
N GLY A 629 21.36 33.37 10.30
CA GLY A 629 21.91 33.97 9.07
C GLY A 629 22.20 32.92 7.99
N PRO A 630 22.87 33.31 6.89
CA PRO A 630 23.13 32.41 5.77
C PRO A 630 23.85 31.12 6.19
N VAL A 631 23.42 29.98 5.65
CA VAL A 631 23.95 28.66 6.00
C VAL A 631 25.22 28.37 5.21
N ASP A 632 26.32 28.07 5.91
CA ASP A 632 27.58 27.63 5.29
C ASP A 632 27.59 26.12 5.03
N TYR A 633 27.08 25.74 3.85
CA TYR A 633 27.00 24.33 3.43
C TYR A 633 28.31 23.78 2.83
N ARG A 634 29.27 24.65 2.50
CA ARG A 634 30.56 24.29 1.88
C ARG A 634 30.43 23.42 0.62
N PRO A 635 29.67 23.86 -0.41
CA PRO A 635 29.27 23.04 -1.56
C PRO A 635 30.42 22.41 -2.37
N LYS A 636 31.61 23.02 -2.32
CA LYS A 636 32.81 22.60 -3.08
C LYS A 636 33.63 21.52 -2.40
N GLU A 637 33.42 21.28 -1.12
CA GLU A 637 34.16 20.25 -0.38
C GLU A 637 33.72 18.85 -0.80
N ASN A 638 34.61 17.87 -0.61
CA ASN A 638 34.26 16.47 -0.77
C ASN A 638 33.22 16.09 0.30
N MET A 639 32.19 15.34 -0.11
CA MET A 639 31.25 14.73 0.81
C MET A 639 31.93 13.57 1.52
N LEU A 640 31.89 13.56 2.85
CA LEU A 640 32.42 12.45 3.67
C LEU A 640 31.38 11.34 3.85
N ASN A 641 31.81 10.12 4.17
CA ASN A 641 30.91 8.99 4.42
C ASN A 641 29.88 9.28 5.53
N GLU A 642 30.29 9.93 6.61
CA GLU A 642 29.41 10.31 7.72
C GLU A 642 28.37 11.36 7.30
N GLU A 643 28.78 12.33 6.49
CA GLU A 643 27.92 13.41 5.97
C GLU A 643 26.91 12.84 4.96
N ALA A 644 27.35 11.93 4.10
CA ALA A 644 26.48 11.18 3.20
C ALA A 644 25.44 10.39 4.01
N ALA A 645 25.85 9.69 5.07
CA ALA A 645 24.92 8.96 5.93
C ALA A 645 23.85 9.88 6.54
N ALA A 646 24.23 11.04 7.08
CA ALA A 646 23.26 12.01 7.59
C ALA A 646 22.31 12.52 6.51
N LEU A 647 22.83 12.90 5.35
CA LEU A 647 22.03 13.43 4.25
C LEU A 647 21.02 12.37 3.74
N ILE A 648 21.44 11.12 3.57
CA ILE A 648 20.57 10.03 3.10
C ILE A 648 19.51 9.68 4.15
N TYR A 649 19.90 9.56 5.42
CA TYR A 649 18.95 9.30 6.50
C TYR A 649 17.88 10.39 6.60
N LEU A 650 18.29 11.66 6.61
CA LEU A 650 17.38 12.80 6.72
C LEU A 650 16.48 12.93 5.49
N LEU A 651 17.00 12.58 4.31
CA LEU A 651 16.22 12.49 3.10
C LEU A 651 15.05 11.52 3.29
N LEU A 652 15.29 10.31 3.79
CA LEU A 652 14.22 9.33 4.05
C LEU A 652 13.20 9.83 5.07
N GLN A 653 13.66 10.47 6.14
CA GLN A 653 12.79 10.92 7.25
C GLN A 653 11.94 12.14 6.91
N LYS A 654 12.31 12.94 5.91
CA LYS A 654 11.58 14.17 5.53
C LYS A 654 10.86 14.09 4.19
N LEU A 655 11.04 12.99 3.46
CA LEU A 655 10.37 12.71 2.19
C LEU A 655 9.15 11.81 2.31
N LEU A 656 9.11 11.01 3.39
CA LEU A 656 7.97 10.23 3.82
C LEU A 656 7.25 11.02 4.92
#